data_AF-A0A819NDY0-F1
#
_entry.id   AF-A0A819NDY0-F1
#
_cell.length_a   1.000
_cell.length_b   1.000
_cell.length_c   1.000
_cell.angle_alpha   90.00
_cell.angle_beta   90.00
_cell.angle_gamma   90.00
#
_symmetry.space_group_name_H-M   'P 1'
#
loop_
_entity.id
_entity.type
_entity.pdbx_description
1 polymer ?
#
loop_
_entity_poly.entity_id
_entity_poly.type
_entity_poly.pdbx_seq_one_letter_code
_entity_poly.pdbx_strand_id
1 'polypeptide(L)'
;MTLFKANQRFFDVQNEPQEMLLPIEGYEDMPLLSLKMSVENLERMISKANENANIATERCAYPANELSQDESASICLYTMDWKINDQSLCARLNAVLRSKDRSELIPYYFYLKLFLTALWKLKSVKKTVWRGVKADLSDQYPIGKSFIWWGFSSCIESFNDIQSDKFLGKKGRRTLFEIECETGKAINGHSYYHDIDEILLLPGIQLQVIDQNYPSNDLCIIRLKEIQSSSSSSYLQSPLTSSTMKLSAKQYKNKSHSAILLSSARHVTNSSSTQRSKSLCASSLHIPQVKTKVTRKTSKSYENKVLKELINKERKNESIRFPKQMLNYDDMEMIADELISNKYWTIIYLWENYLNEKHMLILMKGLKLNSTLICLNLDCNMLGDEGASILASILKTNTSLRTVYSNKNQINDIGAQELACMLYVNRTLTHLELSSNSIGDDGVIAISNALKINNSLRTINLNDNNITEIGAEYIAEMLQVNKTLTDLQLSSNPIGDKGINLISHVLKQNITLESVHIGQTMITIKSMHEIGKMLETNTILKSLYLNDNNLGDNALMLMIPSLMKNKTLTTLDLTMNNLTDKSAKELACLLKQTKTTLTNLIISHNPLGDMGISFISSALINNKTLIKLMVESVDITIEGVRQLADMLCSNKTLRYLVLNNNEIDDNCMNLLVDGLQYNKTLQNLYLNNCNLKDKCVPLIIDIMKQSKTLIYIELVKNHLTEQGKMTINEAAMLNKTCSIYLDFTFERVH
;
A
#
# COMPACT_ATOMS: atom_id res chain seq x y z
N MET A 1 -3.18 39.98 38.71
CA MET A 1 -4.64 39.77 38.73
C MET A 1 -5.00 38.98 37.48
N THR A 2 -4.75 37.67 37.54
CA THR A 2 -4.91 36.75 36.40
C THR A 2 -6.31 36.17 36.49
N LEU A 3 -7.23 36.63 35.62
CA LEU A 3 -8.53 35.98 35.44
C LEU A 3 -8.28 34.55 34.98
N PHE A 4 -8.46 33.58 35.88
CA PHE A 4 -8.49 32.16 35.53
C PHE A 4 -9.70 31.93 34.61
N LYS A 5 -9.45 31.74 33.31
CA LYS A 5 -10.48 31.34 32.34
C LYS A 5 -11.06 29.98 32.78
N ALA A 6 -12.39 29.90 32.87
CA ALA A 6 -13.08 28.67 33.20
C ALA A 6 -12.82 27.58 32.13
N ASN A 7 -12.69 26.32 32.55
CA ASN A 7 -12.35 25.21 31.64
C ASN A 7 -13.57 24.83 30.78
N GLN A 8 -13.52 25.08 29.47
CA GLN A 8 -14.63 24.88 28.53
C GLN A 8 -15.10 23.42 28.43
N ARG A 9 -14.25 22.48 28.84
CA ARG A 9 -14.58 21.06 28.94
C ARG A 9 -15.79 20.78 29.81
N PHE A 10 -16.20 21.67 30.72
CA PHE A 10 -17.39 21.52 31.56
C PHE A 10 -18.64 22.21 31.02
N PHE A 11 -18.54 23.04 29.96
CA PHE A 11 -19.63 23.93 29.56
C PHE A 11 -20.25 23.64 28.18
N ASP A 12 -19.81 22.58 27.49
CA ASP A 12 -20.14 22.29 26.08
C ASP A 12 -21.51 21.63 25.84
N VAL A 13 -22.21 21.24 26.90
CA VAL A 13 -23.51 20.53 26.87
C VAL A 13 -24.66 21.39 26.34
N GLN A 14 -24.52 22.72 26.33
CA GLN A 14 -25.55 23.66 25.86
C GLN A 14 -25.94 23.47 24.37
N ASN A 15 -25.11 22.74 23.62
CA ASN A 15 -25.24 22.55 22.18
C ASN A 15 -25.70 21.14 21.79
N GLU A 16 -26.17 20.31 22.73
CA GLU A 16 -26.69 18.98 22.38
C GLU A 16 -27.89 19.11 21.41
N PRO A 17 -27.84 18.43 20.24
CA PRO A 17 -28.86 18.57 19.22
C PRO A 17 -30.17 17.96 19.70
N GLN A 18 -31.27 18.66 19.43
CA GLN A 18 -32.62 18.25 19.82
C GLN A 18 -33.26 17.26 18.82
N GLU A 19 -32.54 16.93 17.75
CA GLU A 19 -32.95 15.99 16.69
C GLU A 19 -32.07 14.73 16.72
N MET A 20 -32.60 13.63 16.20
CA MET A 20 -31.85 12.38 16.04
C MET A 20 -30.85 12.50 14.89
N LEU A 21 -29.58 12.20 15.15
CA LEU A 21 -28.52 12.16 14.15
C LEU A 21 -28.23 10.71 13.69
N LEU A 22 -27.52 10.57 12.58
CA LEU A 22 -27.00 9.27 12.11
C LEU A 22 -26.03 8.65 13.15
N PRO A 23 -25.90 7.32 13.22
CA PRO A 23 -24.93 6.66 14.09
C PRO A 23 -23.49 7.14 13.87
N ILE A 24 -22.64 6.97 14.90
CA ILE A 24 -21.20 7.19 14.82
C ILE A 24 -20.57 5.85 14.39
N GLU A 25 -20.22 5.77 13.09
CA GLU A 25 -19.72 4.58 12.41
C GLU A 25 -18.63 4.93 11.37
N GLY A 26 -18.00 3.92 10.79
CA GLY A 26 -16.91 4.01 9.81
C GLY A 26 -15.50 4.18 10.40
N TYR A 27 -15.40 4.56 11.68
CA TYR A 27 -14.11 4.68 12.36
C TYR A 27 -13.58 3.32 12.85
N GLU A 28 -14.47 2.36 13.08
CA GLU A 28 -14.18 0.99 13.51
C GLU A 28 -13.41 0.18 12.47
N ASP A 29 -13.53 0.53 11.18
CA ASP A 29 -12.81 -0.09 10.08
C ASP A 29 -11.40 0.48 9.90
N MET A 30 -11.04 1.55 10.63
CA MET A 30 -9.69 2.09 10.60
C MET A 30 -8.70 1.17 11.31
N PRO A 31 -7.45 1.08 10.84
CA PRO A 31 -6.38 0.43 11.59
C PRO A 31 -6.15 1.10 12.94
N LEU A 32 -5.77 0.30 13.95
CA LEU A 32 -5.37 0.83 15.25
C LEU A 32 -3.96 1.40 15.16
N LEU A 33 -3.81 2.72 15.29
CA LEU A 33 -2.54 3.44 15.16
C LEU A 33 -2.01 3.92 16.53
N SER A 34 -0.72 4.28 16.59
CA SER A 34 -0.16 5.02 17.74
C SER A 34 -0.82 6.39 17.89
N LEU A 35 -0.78 6.98 19.09
CA LEU A 35 -1.42 8.28 19.34
C LEU A 35 -0.87 9.36 18.41
N LYS A 36 0.45 9.37 18.21
CA LYS A 36 1.12 10.31 17.33
C LYS A 36 0.53 10.26 15.92
N MET A 37 0.40 9.06 15.34
CA MET A 37 -0.15 8.88 14.00
C MET A 37 -1.65 9.21 13.94
N SER A 38 -2.41 8.85 14.97
CA SER A 38 -3.84 9.13 15.04
C SER A 38 -4.19 10.62 15.03
N VAL A 39 -3.27 11.50 15.45
CA VAL A 39 -3.48 12.96 15.48
C VAL A 39 -2.78 13.72 14.35
N GLU A 40 -2.00 13.05 13.47
CA GLU A 40 -1.25 13.71 12.39
C GLU A 40 -2.18 14.51 11.47
N ASN A 41 -3.33 13.95 11.10
CA ASN A 41 -4.33 14.62 10.27
C ASN A 41 -5.04 15.77 11.00
N LEU A 42 -5.06 15.74 12.34
CA LEU A 42 -5.72 16.73 13.17
C LEU A 42 -4.90 18.02 13.34
N GLU A 43 -3.58 17.99 13.15
CA GLU A 43 -2.70 19.16 13.35
C GLU A 43 -3.12 20.37 12.49
N ARG A 44 -3.65 20.12 11.29
CA ARG A 44 -4.13 21.18 10.39
C ARG A 44 -5.39 21.87 10.92
N MET A 45 -6.17 21.18 11.75
CA MET A 45 -7.46 21.66 12.28
C MET A 45 -7.35 22.11 13.75
N ILE A 46 -6.45 21.49 14.50
CA ILE A 46 -6.23 21.66 15.92
C ILE A 46 -4.76 22.01 16.13
N SER A 47 -4.48 23.29 16.38
CA SER A 47 -3.12 23.76 16.64
C SER A 47 -2.53 23.07 17.86
N LYS A 48 -1.29 22.56 17.75
CA LYS A 48 -0.56 21.86 18.83
C LYS A 48 -1.11 20.46 19.15
N ALA A 49 -1.87 19.83 18.26
CA ALA A 49 -2.35 18.46 18.46
C ALA A 49 -1.20 17.47 18.69
N ASN A 50 -0.15 17.53 17.87
CA ASN A 50 1.03 16.68 18.01
C ASN A 50 1.85 17.00 19.27
N GLU A 51 2.01 18.28 19.60
CA GLU A 51 2.75 18.70 20.80
C GLU A 51 2.07 18.14 22.07
N ASN A 52 0.76 18.32 22.17
CA ASN A 52 -0.02 17.83 23.31
C ASN A 52 -0.11 16.30 23.33
N ALA A 53 -0.17 15.65 22.17
CA ALA A 53 -0.10 14.19 22.08
C ALA A 53 1.21 13.65 22.65
N ASN A 54 2.35 14.27 22.33
CA ASN A 54 3.64 13.88 22.91
C ASN A 54 3.65 14.04 24.44
N ILE A 55 3.13 15.15 24.95
CA ILE A 55 3.01 15.39 26.41
C ILE A 55 2.13 14.32 27.06
N ALA A 56 1.02 13.93 26.41
CA ALA A 56 0.14 12.88 26.90
C ALA A 56 0.85 11.52 26.92
N THR A 57 1.58 11.18 25.86
CA THR A 57 2.36 9.93 25.75
C THR A 57 3.44 9.83 26.84
N GLU A 58 4.18 10.92 27.08
CA GLU A 58 5.21 10.97 28.13
C GLU A 58 4.63 10.76 29.53
N ARG A 59 3.46 11.34 29.82
CA ARG A 59 2.76 11.16 31.10
C ARG A 59 2.25 9.75 31.32
N CYS A 60 1.91 9.04 30.25
CA CYS A 60 1.31 7.71 30.31
C CYS A 60 2.31 6.55 30.12
N ALA A 61 3.59 6.74 30.47
CA ALA A 61 4.64 5.73 30.29
C ALA A 61 4.38 4.38 30.99
N TYR A 62 3.58 4.37 32.06
CA TYR A 62 3.22 3.16 32.83
C TYR A 62 1.70 3.10 33.06
N PRO A 63 0.91 2.74 32.04
CA PRO A 63 -0.54 2.77 32.13
C PRO A 63 -1.07 1.67 33.06
N ALA A 64 -2.14 1.99 33.79
CA ALA A 64 -2.90 1.01 34.58
C ALA A 64 -3.84 0.16 33.68
N ASN A 65 -4.46 -0.87 34.27
CA ASN A 65 -5.62 -1.56 33.69
C ASN A 65 -5.44 -2.18 32.27
N GLU A 66 -4.24 -2.70 31.97
CA GLU A 66 -3.93 -3.43 30.71
C GLU A 66 -4.05 -2.59 29.42
N LEU A 67 -4.17 -1.26 29.52
CA LEU A 67 -4.11 -0.38 28.35
C LEU A 67 -2.67 -0.26 27.85
N SER A 68 -2.51 -0.08 26.53
CA SER A 68 -1.23 0.34 25.96
C SER A 68 -0.91 1.79 26.34
N GLN A 69 0.36 2.20 26.18
CA GLN A 69 0.76 3.58 26.40
C GLN A 69 -0.04 4.55 25.52
N ASP A 70 -0.20 4.24 24.23
CA ASP A 70 -0.96 5.06 23.28
C ASP A 70 -2.45 5.12 23.62
N GLU A 71 -3.04 4.01 24.07
CA GLU A 71 -4.43 3.94 24.52
C GLU A 71 -4.66 4.84 25.73
N SER A 72 -3.83 4.70 26.77
CA SER A 72 -3.88 5.57 27.95
C SER A 72 -3.62 7.04 27.59
N ALA A 73 -2.63 7.29 26.73
CA ALA A 73 -2.27 8.63 26.29
C ALA A 73 -3.40 9.29 25.49
N SER A 74 -4.19 8.53 24.72
CA SER A 74 -5.36 9.05 24.02
C SER A 74 -6.40 9.60 25.00
N ILE A 75 -6.63 8.91 26.12
CA ILE A 75 -7.53 9.38 27.19
C ILE A 75 -6.95 10.62 27.87
N CYS A 76 -5.65 10.62 28.16
CA CYS A 76 -4.95 11.77 28.72
C CYS A 76 -5.04 12.99 27.80
N LEU A 77 -4.86 12.80 26.48
CA LEU A 77 -4.96 13.88 25.50
C LEU A 77 -6.37 14.47 25.41
N TYR A 78 -7.41 13.62 25.42
CA TYR A 78 -8.80 14.08 25.45
C TYR A 78 -9.09 14.93 26.70
N THR A 79 -8.53 14.54 27.85
CA THR A 79 -8.78 15.18 29.14
C THR A 79 -7.85 16.36 29.45
N MET A 80 -6.82 16.58 28.62
CA MET A 80 -5.78 17.57 28.82
C MET A 80 -6.31 19.00 28.87
N ASP A 81 -5.69 19.84 29.71
CA ASP A 81 -5.95 21.29 29.73
C ASP A 81 -5.08 22.02 28.70
N TRP A 82 -5.71 22.57 27.67
CA TRP A 82 -5.00 23.23 26.57
C TRP A 82 -4.90 24.73 26.85
N LYS A 83 -3.73 25.34 26.61
CA LYS A 83 -3.50 26.77 26.90
C LYS A 83 -4.47 27.73 26.16
N ILE A 84 -5.11 27.27 25.07
CA ILE A 84 -6.14 27.99 24.30
C ILE A 84 -7.39 27.09 24.25
N ASN A 85 -8.35 27.33 25.17
CA ASN A 85 -9.48 26.42 25.41
C ASN A 85 -10.39 26.18 24.18
N ASP A 86 -10.63 27.22 23.36
CA ASP A 86 -11.51 27.17 22.17
C ASP A 86 -10.97 26.28 21.03
N GLN A 87 -9.76 25.75 21.15
CA GLN A 87 -9.14 24.86 20.15
C GLN A 87 -8.71 23.51 20.74
N SER A 88 -9.16 23.15 21.95
CA SER A 88 -8.84 21.85 22.54
C SER A 88 -9.45 20.69 21.75
N LEU A 89 -8.78 19.53 21.79
CA LEU A 89 -9.26 18.31 21.12
C LEU A 89 -10.66 17.91 21.60
N CYS A 90 -10.94 17.98 22.91
CA CYS A 90 -12.26 17.65 23.45
C CYS A 90 -13.35 18.59 22.94
N ALA A 91 -13.10 19.90 22.90
CA ALA A 91 -14.07 20.88 22.43
C ALA A 91 -14.40 20.68 20.95
N ARG A 92 -13.37 20.51 20.11
CA ARG A 92 -13.57 20.30 18.67
C ARG A 92 -14.25 18.98 18.36
N LEU A 93 -13.78 17.88 18.97
CA LEU A 93 -14.35 16.56 18.75
C LEU A 93 -15.83 16.52 19.17
N ASN A 94 -16.17 17.06 20.36
CA ASN A 94 -17.55 17.10 20.81
C ASN A 94 -18.44 18.01 19.94
N ALA A 95 -17.90 19.10 19.38
CA ALA A 95 -18.66 19.92 18.42
C ALA A 95 -18.99 19.13 17.14
N VAL A 96 -18.01 18.39 16.60
CA VAL A 96 -18.17 17.56 15.40
C VAL A 96 -19.13 16.39 15.64
N LEU A 97 -19.08 15.74 16.81
CA LEU A 97 -20.01 14.67 17.17
C LEU A 97 -21.49 15.14 17.17
N ARG A 98 -21.71 16.42 17.49
CA ARG A 98 -23.03 17.08 17.48
C ARG A 98 -23.43 17.63 16.10
N SER A 99 -22.57 17.59 15.09
CA SER A 99 -22.90 18.04 13.73
C SER A 99 -23.83 17.07 13.00
N LYS A 100 -24.75 17.60 12.20
CA LYS A 100 -25.58 16.79 11.28
C LYS A 100 -24.74 16.20 10.14
N ASP A 101 -23.64 16.85 9.77
CA ASP A 101 -22.73 16.37 8.72
C ASP A 101 -21.71 15.39 9.31
N ARG A 102 -21.91 14.09 9.04
CA ARG A 102 -21.00 13.02 9.50
C ARG A 102 -19.66 13.03 8.78
N SER A 103 -19.53 13.71 7.63
CA SER A 103 -18.24 13.82 6.94
C SER A 103 -17.22 14.62 7.76
N GLU A 104 -17.67 15.50 8.65
CA GLU A 104 -16.81 16.24 9.58
C GLU A 104 -16.08 15.33 10.59
N LEU A 105 -16.57 14.11 10.84
CA LEU A 105 -15.91 13.13 11.72
C LEU A 105 -14.73 12.42 11.04
N ILE A 106 -14.68 12.38 9.71
CA ILE A 106 -13.66 11.64 8.94
C ILE A 106 -12.23 11.98 9.38
N PRO A 107 -11.84 13.27 9.58
CA PRO A 107 -10.51 13.62 10.08
C PRO A 107 -10.16 13.02 11.45
N TYR A 108 -11.17 12.69 12.26
CA TYR A 108 -11.02 12.16 13.63
C TYR A 108 -11.05 10.63 13.69
N TYR A 109 -11.30 9.92 12.59
CA TYR A 109 -11.52 8.46 12.62
C TYR A 109 -10.35 7.68 13.23
N PHE A 110 -9.10 8.03 12.91
CA PHE A 110 -7.93 7.36 13.53
C PHE A 110 -7.80 7.63 15.03
N TYR A 111 -8.15 8.85 15.46
CA TYR A 111 -8.18 9.19 16.87
C TYR A 111 -9.32 8.48 17.60
N LEU A 112 -10.52 8.48 17.02
CA LEU A 112 -11.70 7.78 17.55
C LEU A 112 -11.46 6.27 17.65
N LYS A 113 -10.83 5.65 16.64
CA LYS A 113 -10.47 4.23 16.68
C LYS A 113 -9.60 3.90 17.89
N LEU A 114 -8.51 4.65 18.11
CA LEU A 114 -7.61 4.46 19.24
C LEU A 114 -8.32 4.75 20.58
N PHE A 115 -8.95 5.91 20.68
CA PHE A 115 -9.60 6.40 21.89
C PHE A 115 -10.73 5.48 22.35
N LEU A 116 -11.59 5.05 21.43
CA LEU A 116 -12.70 4.17 21.76
C LEU A 116 -12.24 2.73 22.01
N THR A 117 -11.18 2.25 21.37
CA THR A 117 -10.55 0.96 21.71
C THR A 117 -10.08 0.97 23.17
N ALA A 118 -9.43 2.06 23.61
CA ALA A 118 -9.01 2.24 25.00
C ALA A 118 -10.21 2.22 25.96
N LEU A 119 -11.25 3.00 25.68
CA LEU A 119 -12.45 3.09 26.53
C LEU A 119 -13.24 1.77 26.58
N TRP A 120 -13.26 0.98 25.50
CA TRP A 120 -13.94 -0.33 25.49
C TRP A 120 -13.22 -1.38 26.34
N LYS A 121 -11.90 -1.29 26.49
CA LYS A 121 -11.12 -2.16 27.40
C LYS A 121 -11.37 -1.84 28.88
N LEU A 122 -11.75 -0.60 29.20
CA LEU A 122 -12.10 -0.20 30.56
C LEU A 122 -13.47 -0.77 30.97
N LYS A 123 -13.57 -1.22 32.22
CA LYS A 123 -14.84 -1.70 32.79
C LYS A 123 -15.85 -0.55 32.87
N SER A 124 -17.06 -0.81 32.39
CA SER A 124 -18.19 0.12 32.57
C SER A 124 -18.58 0.19 34.05
N VAL A 125 -19.03 1.35 34.49
CA VAL A 125 -19.48 1.58 35.86
C VAL A 125 -20.94 2.04 35.88
N LYS A 126 -21.72 1.40 36.75
CA LYS A 126 -23.12 1.71 36.98
C LYS A 126 -23.29 2.49 38.28
N LYS A 127 -23.41 3.81 38.18
CA LYS A 127 -23.53 4.74 39.31
C LYS A 127 -24.13 6.08 38.90
N THR A 128 -24.51 6.88 39.88
CA THR A 128 -24.91 8.27 39.65
C THR A 128 -23.67 9.12 39.46
N VAL A 129 -23.65 9.93 38.42
CA VAL A 129 -22.55 10.85 38.09
C VAL A 129 -23.08 12.26 37.89
N TRP A 130 -22.23 13.25 38.15
CA TRP A 130 -22.63 14.65 38.11
C TRP A 130 -21.90 15.43 37.03
N ARG A 131 -22.65 16.32 36.37
CA ARG A 131 -22.13 17.20 35.30
C ARG A 131 -22.71 18.62 35.44
N GLY A 132 -21.86 19.60 35.71
CA GLY A 132 -22.27 20.99 35.88
C GLY A 132 -22.11 21.84 34.62
N VAL A 133 -23.05 22.75 34.35
CA VAL A 133 -23.04 23.72 33.23
C VAL A 133 -23.40 25.12 33.74
N LYS A 134 -22.64 26.15 33.35
CA LYS A 134 -22.89 27.57 33.72
C LYS A 134 -23.92 28.26 32.80
N ALA A 135 -25.07 27.62 32.61
CA ALA A 135 -26.28 28.19 32.02
C ALA A 135 -27.50 27.47 32.57
N ASP A 136 -28.66 28.09 32.43
CA ASP A 136 -29.94 27.43 32.69
C ASP A 136 -30.40 26.70 31.42
N LEU A 137 -30.50 25.38 31.50
CA LEU A 137 -30.92 24.49 30.41
C LEU A 137 -32.27 23.81 30.68
N SER A 138 -32.98 24.20 31.74
CA SER A 138 -34.25 23.58 32.14
C SER A 138 -35.26 23.42 31.00
N ASP A 139 -35.45 24.46 30.19
CA ASP A 139 -36.38 24.49 29.05
C ASP A 139 -36.05 23.44 27.97
N GLN A 140 -34.78 23.03 27.84
CA GLN A 140 -34.35 22.10 26.79
C GLN A 140 -34.64 20.63 27.15
N TYR A 141 -34.80 20.34 28.45
CA TYR A 141 -34.87 18.98 28.99
C TYR A 141 -36.14 18.72 29.81
N PRO A 142 -37.36 18.90 29.27
CA PRO A 142 -38.59 18.65 30.02
C PRO A 142 -38.70 17.21 30.54
N ILE A 143 -39.31 17.03 31.71
CA ILE A 143 -39.52 15.72 32.35
C ILE A 143 -40.23 14.76 31.39
N GLY A 144 -39.76 13.51 31.33
CA GLY A 144 -40.27 12.44 30.48
C GLY A 144 -39.63 12.37 29.08
N LYS A 145 -38.97 13.43 28.63
CA LYS A 145 -38.30 13.47 27.31
C LYS A 145 -37.11 12.51 27.26
N SER A 146 -37.03 11.74 26.19
CA SER A 146 -35.88 10.89 25.86
C SER A 146 -35.11 11.46 24.69
N PHE A 147 -33.78 11.37 24.72
CA PHE A 147 -32.91 11.92 23.70
C PHE A 147 -31.55 11.19 23.69
N ILE A 148 -30.75 11.42 22.65
CA ILE A 148 -29.40 10.87 22.51
C ILE A 148 -28.39 11.93 22.96
N TRP A 149 -27.43 11.52 23.78
CA TRP A 149 -26.31 12.33 24.23
C TRP A 149 -25.13 12.15 23.27
N TRP A 150 -24.78 13.18 22.49
CA TRP A 150 -23.84 13.02 21.37
C TRP A 150 -22.39 13.37 21.70
N GLY A 151 -22.12 14.14 22.76
CA GLY A 151 -20.74 14.45 23.18
C GLY A 151 -20.17 13.45 24.19
N PHE A 152 -18.86 13.23 24.17
CA PHE A 152 -18.18 12.66 25.33
C PHE A 152 -18.32 13.65 26.50
N SER A 153 -18.58 13.16 27.72
CA SER A 153 -18.80 14.06 28.86
C SER A 153 -18.04 13.61 30.10
N SER A 154 -17.20 14.52 30.59
CA SER A 154 -16.47 14.39 31.84
C SER A 154 -17.41 14.62 33.02
N CYS A 155 -17.57 13.60 33.85
CA CYS A 155 -18.42 13.63 35.03
C CYS A 155 -17.59 13.30 36.27
N ILE A 156 -18.05 13.79 37.41
CA ILE A 156 -17.44 13.51 38.73
C ILE A 156 -18.36 12.63 39.56
N GLU A 157 -17.79 11.92 40.54
CA GLU A 157 -18.50 11.07 41.51
C GLU A 157 -18.69 11.73 42.89
N SER A 158 -17.80 12.64 43.28
CA SER A 158 -17.85 13.25 44.62
C SER A 158 -18.63 14.57 44.61
N PHE A 159 -19.65 14.66 45.47
CA PHE A 159 -20.45 15.89 45.64
C PHE A 159 -19.60 17.08 46.15
N ASN A 160 -18.48 16.82 46.84
CA ASN A 160 -17.63 17.86 47.43
C ASN A 160 -16.96 18.76 46.37
N ASP A 161 -16.76 18.26 45.15
CA ASP A 161 -16.09 19.02 44.07
C ASP A 161 -17.06 19.85 43.21
N ILE A 162 -18.37 19.61 43.33
CA ILE A 162 -19.42 20.26 42.54
C ILE A 162 -19.43 21.78 42.76
N GLN A 163 -19.21 22.22 44.00
CA GLN A 163 -19.26 23.65 44.36
C GLN A 163 -17.97 24.42 44.09
N SER A 164 -16.95 23.78 43.54
CA SER A 164 -15.72 24.47 43.14
C SER A 164 -16.00 25.40 41.96
N ASP A 165 -15.36 26.57 41.93
CA ASP A 165 -15.47 27.51 40.79
C ASP A 165 -14.93 26.91 39.47
N LYS A 166 -14.10 25.86 39.59
CA LYS A 166 -13.55 25.05 38.50
C LYS A 166 -14.61 24.19 37.81
N PHE A 167 -15.61 23.71 38.54
CA PHE A 167 -16.65 22.83 38.01
C PHE A 167 -17.94 23.62 37.70
N LEU A 168 -18.69 24.02 38.72
CA LEU A 168 -19.97 24.73 38.53
C LEU A 168 -19.96 26.14 39.14
N GLY A 169 -19.23 26.34 40.24
CA GLY A 169 -19.23 27.58 41.01
C GLY A 169 -20.50 27.79 41.86
N LYS A 170 -20.50 28.86 42.66
CA LYS A 170 -21.55 29.11 43.68
C LYS A 170 -22.59 30.17 43.32
N LYS A 171 -22.41 30.93 42.22
CA LYS A 171 -23.31 32.03 41.81
C LYS A 171 -23.49 32.08 40.29
N GLY A 172 -24.64 32.59 39.83
CA GLY A 172 -25.02 32.73 38.42
C GLY A 172 -25.87 31.57 37.92
N ARG A 173 -26.66 31.78 36.84
CA ARG A 173 -27.57 30.76 36.26
C ARG A 173 -26.78 29.52 35.85
N ARG A 174 -27.14 28.37 36.42
CA ARG A 174 -26.41 27.12 36.24
C ARG A 174 -27.34 25.90 36.29
N THR A 175 -26.95 24.86 35.59
CA THR A 175 -27.61 23.55 35.57
C THR A 175 -26.64 22.48 36.06
N LEU A 176 -27.09 21.62 36.98
CA LEU A 176 -26.39 20.42 37.40
C LEU A 176 -27.17 19.21 36.92
N PHE A 177 -26.57 18.42 36.04
CA PHE A 177 -27.11 17.13 35.64
C PHE A 177 -26.69 16.07 36.67
N GLU A 178 -27.67 15.36 37.20
CA GLU A 178 -27.51 14.16 38.01
C GLU A 178 -27.90 12.97 37.12
N ILE A 179 -26.93 12.16 36.71
CA ILE A 179 -27.10 11.16 35.65
C ILE A 179 -26.91 9.77 36.25
N GLU A 180 -27.97 8.96 36.27
CA GLU A 180 -27.88 7.52 36.53
C GLU A 180 -27.32 6.82 35.27
N CYS A 181 -26.00 6.61 35.21
CA CYS A 181 -25.36 5.97 34.06
C CYS A 181 -25.15 4.47 34.26
N GLU A 182 -25.22 3.70 33.19
CA GLU A 182 -24.92 2.26 33.12
C GLU A 182 -23.61 1.97 32.38
N THR A 183 -23.23 2.83 31.41
CA THR A 183 -22.10 2.56 30.50
C THR A 183 -20.88 3.45 30.70
N GLY A 184 -20.89 4.33 31.71
CA GLY A 184 -19.80 5.26 32.00
C GLY A 184 -18.45 4.57 32.24
N LYS A 185 -17.35 5.20 31.83
CA LYS A 185 -15.98 4.65 31.94
C LYS A 185 -15.18 5.39 32.99
N ALA A 186 -14.69 4.70 34.01
CA ALA A 186 -13.78 5.31 35.00
C ALA A 186 -12.39 5.50 34.38
N ILE A 187 -11.90 6.75 34.35
CA ILE A 187 -10.66 7.12 33.65
C ILE A 187 -9.58 7.69 34.58
N ASN A 188 -9.72 7.59 35.90
CA ASN A 188 -8.85 8.22 36.90
C ASN A 188 -7.35 7.92 36.67
N GLY A 189 -7.01 6.68 36.29
CA GLY A 189 -5.64 6.25 36.00
C GLY A 189 -5.07 6.72 34.66
N HIS A 190 -5.88 7.37 33.82
CA HIS A 190 -5.56 7.74 32.44
C HIS A 190 -5.91 9.20 32.11
N SER A 191 -6.61 9.90 33.00
CA SER A 191 -6.92 11.32 32.85
C SER A 191 -5.68 12.18 33.08
N TYR A 192 -5.67 13.35 32.46
CA TYR A 192 -4.71 14.42 32.74
C TYR A 192 -4.82 14.94 34.19
N TYR A 193 -5.97 14.74 34.83
CA TYR A 193 -6.24 15.11 36.21
C TYR A 193 -6.25 13.86 37.09
N HIS A 194 -5.20 13.65 37.88
CA HIS A 194 -5.07 12.48 38.76
C HIS A 194 -5.79 12.61 40.10
N ASP A 195 -6.21 13.83 40.45
CA ASP A 195 -6.80 14.15 41.76
C ASP A 195 -8.34 14.06 41.77
N ILE A 196 -8.96 13.63 40.66
CA ILE A 196 -10.41 13.62 40.49
C ILE A 196 -10.87 12.21 40.08
N ASP A 197 -11.90 11.71 40.77
CA ASP A 197 -12.60 10.49 40.38
C ASP A 197 -13.49 10.74 39.17
N GLU A 198 -12.86 10.73 38.00
CA GLU A 198 -13.45 11.10 36.73
C GLU A 198 -14.06 9.91 35.98
N ILE A 199 -15.34 10.07 35.63
CA ILE A 199 -16.08 9.11 34.81
C ILE A 199 -16.42 9.79 33.50
N LEU A 200 -16.08 9.13 32.40
CA LEU A 200 -16.39 9.59 31.06
C LEU A 200 -17.66 8.91 30.55
N LEU A 201 -18.68 9.70 30.22
CA LEU A 201 -19.83 9.25 29.45
C LEU A 201 -19.46 9.21 27.96
N LEU A 202 -19.87 8.12 27.30
CA LEU A 202 -19.68 7.89 25.88
C LEU A 202 -20.76 8.63 25.06
N PRO A 203 -20.48 8.99 23.80
CA PRO A 203 -21.49 9.55 22.92
C PRO A 203 -22.43 8.45 22.42
N GLY A 204 -23.61 8.84 21.92
CA GLY A 204 -24.62 7.91 21.42
C GLY A 204 -25.41 7.19 22.51
N ILE A 205 -25.28 7.56 23.79
CA ILE A 205 -26.10 6.99 24.87
C ILE A 205 -27.49 7.63 24.89
N GLN A 206 -28.50 6.83 25.21
CA GLN A 206 -29.87 7.33 25.31
C GLN A 206 -30.21 7.66 26.77
N LEU A 207 -30.65 8.89 27.00
CA LEU A 207 -31.00 9.39 28.33
C LEU A 207 -32.47 9.82 28.36
N GLN A 208 -33.14 9.60 29.49
CA GLN A 208 -34.47 10.10 29.79
C GLN A 208 -34.41 11.08 30.96
N VAL A 209 -35.13 12.21 30.84
CA VAL A 209 -35.31 13.14 31.96
C VAL A 209 -36.32 12.55 32.94
N ILE A 210 -35.88 12.27 34.16
CA ILE A 210 -36.73 11.67 35.20
C ILE A 210 -37.28 12.71 36.18
N ASP A 211 -36.56 13.81 36.41
CA ASP A 211 -36.90 14.81 37.42
C ASP A 211 -36.21 16.15 37.12
N GLN A 212 -36.79 17.26 37.58
CA GLN A 212 -36.18 18.59 37.56
C GLN A 212 -36.49 19.31 38.88
N ASN A 213 -35.45 19.87 39.52
CA ASN A 213 -35.58 20.57 40.80
C ASN A 213 -34.83 21.92 40.76
N TYR A 214 -35.28 22.90 41.55
CA TYR A 214 -34.70 24.24 41.66
C TYR A 214 -34.34 24.54 43.13
N PRO A 215 -33.18 24.06 43.63
CA PRO A 215 -32.77 24.30 45.00
C PRO A 215 -32.53 25.78 45.33
N SER A 216 -32.23 26.61 44.33
CA SER A 216 -32.09 28.06 44.44
C SER A 216 -32.48 28.74 43.12
N ASN A 217 -32.76 30.04 43.16
CA ASN A 217 -33.15 30.83 41.97
C ASN A 217 -32.09 30.84 40.84
N ASP A 218 -30.87 30.42 41.13
CA ASP A 218 -29.75 30.40 40.19
C ASP A 218 -29.26 28.98 39.84
N LEU A 219 -29.82 27.91 40.44
CA LEU A 219 -29.44 26.51 40.19
C LEU A 219 -30.65 25.65 39.83
N CYS A 220 -30.59 25.02 38.66
CA CYS A 220 -31.47 23.93 38.26
C CYS A 220 -30.72 22.60 38.36
N ILE A 221 -31.34 21.58 38.96
CA ILE A 221 -30.86 20.20 38.94
C ILE A 221 -31.76 19.40 38.00
N ILE A 222 -31.16 18.75 37.00
CA ILE A 222 -31.88 17.90 36.04
C ILE A 222 -31.42 16.47 36.25
N ARG A 223 -32.34 15.58 36.63
CA ARG A 223 -32.03 14.17 36.78
C ARG A 223 -32.28 13.43 35.48
N LEU A 224 -31.28 12.69 35.05
CA LEU A 224 -31.29 11.88 33.85
C LEU A 224 -31.07 10.42 34.21
N LYS A 225 -31.70 9.52 33.47
CA LYS A 225 -31.46 8.09 33.56
C LYS A 225 -31.07 7.53 32.21
N GLU A 226 -29.96 6.79 32.16
CA GLU A 226 -29.58 6.03 30.97
C GLU A 226 -30.56 4.88 30.76
N ILE A 227 -31.10 4.79 29.54
CA ILE A 227 -32.04 3.75 29.14
C ILE A 227 -31.41 2.92 28.03
N GLN A 228 -31.57 1.60 28.12
CA GLN A 228 -31.07 0.70 27.08
C GLN A 228 -32.02 0.76 25.87
N SER A 229 -31.43 0.98 24.69
CA SER A 229 -32.17 0.96 23.42
C SER A 229 -32.79 -0.42 23.19
N SER A 230 -34.09 -0.46 22.92
CA SER A 230 -34.85 -1.68 22.61
C SER A 230 -34.67 -2.15 21.16
N SER A 231 -33.95 -1.39 20.32
CA SER A 231 -33.63 -1.75 18.94
C SER A 231 -32.17 -2.20 18.78
N SER A 232 -31.94 -3.21 17.94
CA SER A 232 -30.66 -3.86 17.62
C SER A 232 -29.58 -2.98 16.96
N SER A 233 -29.78 -1.66 16.88
CA SER A 233 -28.83 -0.69 16.29
C SER A 233 -28.23 0.20 17.38
N SER A 234 -26.92 0.06 17.63
CA SER A 234 -26.16 0.97 18.51
C SER A 234 -25.89 2.29 17.79
N TYR A 235 -26.05 3.44 18.46
CA TYR A 235 -25.70 4.77 17.91
C TYR A 235 -24.19 5.05 17.93
N LEU A 236 -23.42 4.18 18.58
CA LEU A 236 -21.96 4.19 18.59
C LEU A 236 -21.47 2.77 18.33
N GLN A 237 -20.84 2.55 17.17
CA GLN A 237 -20.40 1.22 16.78
C GLN A 237 -19.23 0.74 17.66
N SER A 238 -19.10 -0.56 17.92
CA SER A 238 -17.95 -1.06 18.70
C SER A 238 -16.66 -1.01 17.87
N PRO A 239 -15.54 -0.48 18.40
CA PRO A 239 -14.25 -0.53 17.71
C PRO A 239 -13.64 -1.93 17.68
N LEU A 240 -14.18 -2.86 18.48
CA LEU A 240 -13.76 -4.26 18.57
C LEU A 240 -14.65 -5.11 17.65
N THR A 241 -14.43 -5.08 16.33
CA THR A 241 -15.09 -5.98 15.37
C THR A 241 -14.48 -7.39 15.42
N SER A 242 -15.26 -8.37 14.97
CA SER A 242 -15.15 -9.83 15.23
C SER A 242 -13.88 -10.56 14.74
N SER A 243 -12.96 -9.88 14.06
CA SER A 243 -11.66 -10.44 13.63
C SER A 243 -10.67 -10.60 14.80
N THR A 244 -10.72 -9.73 15.82
CA THR A 244 -9.81 -9.79 16.98
C THR A 244 -10.19 -10.85 18.02
N MET A 245 -11.46 -11.26 18.12
CA MET A 245 -11.90 -12.30 19.08
C MET A 245 -11.56 -13.74 18.66
N LYS A 246 -11.24 -14.02 17.39
CA LYS A 246 -10.86 -15.36 16.94
C LYS A 246 -9.41 -15.75 17.25
N LEU A 247 -8.54 -14.78 17.51
CA LEU A 247 -7.11 -15.03 17.77
C LEU A 247 -6.80 -15.37 19.23
N SER A 248 -7.60 -14.91 20.20
CA SER A 248 -7.39 -15.24 21.62
C SER A 248 -8.11 -16.51 22.08
N ALA A 249 -9.18 -16.94 21.38
CA ALA A 249 -9.98 -18.11 21.77
C ALA A 249 -9.49 -19.46 21.17
N LYS A 250 -8.57 -19.43 20.18
CA LYS A 250 -7.98 -20.66 19.59
C LYS A 250 -6.70 -21.15 20.28
N GLN A 251 -6.11 -20.38 21.21
CA GLN A 251 -4.90 -20.79 21.95
C GLN A 251 -5.17 -21.40 23.34
N TYR A 252 -6.43 -21.55 23.79
CA TYR A 252 -6.76 -22.14 25.10
C TYR A 252 -7.78 -23.28 25.09
N LYS A 253 -8.07 -23.87 23.92
CA LYS A 253 -8.81 -25.14 23.81
C LYS A 253 -8.07 -26.11 22.88
N ASN A 254 -6.93 -26.62 23.35
CA ASN A 254 -6.37 -27.91 22.92
C ASN A 254 -5.26 -28.34 23.88
N LYS A 255 -5.63 -28.65 25.13
CA LYS A 255 -4.86 -29.51 26.03
C LYS A 255 -5.82 -30.38 26.83
N SER A 256 -6.27 -31.48 26.20
CA SER A 256 -6.61 -32.73 26.89
C SER A 256 -7.11 -33.74 25.85
N HIS A 257 -6.54 -34.94 25.89
CA HIS A 257 -6.90 -36.16 25.13
C HIS A 257 -6.22 -36.37 23.78
N SER A 258 -5.02 -36.94 23.82
CA SER A 258 -4.80 -38.30 23.32
C SER A 258 -3.42 -38.80 23.73
N ALA A 259 -3.42 -39.86 24.53
CA ALA A 259 -2.29 -40.73 24.76
C ALA A 259 -2.24 -41.79 23.64
N ILE A 260 -1.05 -42.37 23.46
CA ILE A 260 -0.73 -43.68 22.84
C ILE A 260 -0.16 -43.63 21.40
N LEU A 261 0.98 -44.34 21.27
CA LEU A 261 1.76 -44.77 20.10
C LEU A 261 2.79 -43.79 19.52
N LEU A 262 3.95 -43.74 20.19
CA LEU A 262 5.26 -43.53 19.54
C LEU A 262 6.03 -44.85 19.60
N SER A 263 6.29 -45.43 18.43
CA SER A 263 7.32 -46.43 18.21
C SER A 263 8.33 -45.90 17.19
N SER A 264 9.58 -46.31 17.38
CA SER A 264 10.75 -46.15 16.50
C SER A 264 11.42 -44.77 16.42
N ALA A 265 12.38 -44.55 17.33
CA ALA A 265 13.78 -44.28 16.95
C ALA A 265 14.69 -44.35 18.20
N ARG A 266 15.32 -45.51 18.40
CA ARG A 266 16.59 -45.64 19.14
C ARG A 266 17.70 -45.21 18.14
N HIS A 267 18.79 -44.56 18.48
CA HIS A 267 19.83 -45.03 19.40
C HIS A 267 20.95 -43.96 19.53
N VAL A 268 21.55 -43.91 20.74
CA VAL A 268 23.00 -43.71 21.04
C VAL A 268 23.50 -42.25 20.97
N THR A 269 24.10 -41.61 21.98
CA THR A 269 24.94 -42.05 23.11
C THR A 269 24.87 -41.09 24.32
N ASN A 270 24.85 -41.69 25.52
CA ASN A 270 25.36 -41.26 26.82
C ASN A 270 26.24 -39.98 26.91
N SER A 271 25.96 -39.12 27.88
CA SER A 271 26.63 -39.21 29.20
C SER A 271 25.99 -38.29 30.24
N SER A 272 25.91 -38.83 31.45
CA SER A 272 25.30 -38.32 32.67
C SER A 272 26.29 -37.55 33.54
N SER A 273 25.83 -36.48 34.21
CA SER A 273 26.09 -36.21 35.65
C SER A 273 25.40 -34.89 36.04
N THR A 274 24.20 -34.96 36.62
CA THR A 274 23.93 -34.83 38.07
C THR A 274 24.37 -33.52 38.73
N GLN A 275 23.34 -32.67 38.95
CA GLN A 275 23.02 -31.98 40.20
C GLN A 275 24.16 -31.31 41.01
N ARG A 276 24.04 -30.00 41.23
CA ARG A 276 23.41 -29.45 42.45
C ARG A 276 23.41 -27.92 42.42
N SER A 277 22.25 -27.38 42.72
CA SER A 277 21.98 -26.03 43.15
C SER A 277 22.83 -25.64 44.37
N LYS A 278 23.28 -24.38 44.42
CA LYS A 278 23.33 -23.58 45.65
C LYS A 278 23.34 -22.09 45.29
N SER A 279 22.32 -21.41 45.80
CA SER A 279 22.25 -19.98 46.01
C SER A 279 23.35 -19.53 46.96
N LEU A 280 23.83 -18.28 46.79
CA LEU A 280 24.18 -17.39 47.89
C LEU A 280 24.36 -15.96 47.35
N CYS A 281 23.60 -15.03 47.96
CA CYS A 281 23.70 -13.60 47.75
C CYS A 281 24.87 -12.99 48.53
N ALA A 282 25.29 -11.82 48.02
CA ALA A 282 25.92 -10.69 48.71
C ALA A 282 27.34 -10.85 49.27
N SER A 283 28.31 -10.13 48.70
CA SER A 283 28.70 -8.80 49.21
C SER A 283 30.03 -8.30 48.59
N SER A 284 30.10 -6.98 48.53
CA SER A 284 31.18 -6.08 48.15
C SER A 284 32.61 -6.51 48.53
N LEU A 285 33.52 -6.47 47.55
CA LEU A 285 34.95 -6.30 47.78
C LEU A 285 35.53 -5.29 46.76
N HIS A 286 36.17 -4.29 47.36
CA HIS A 286 36.89 -3.16 46.79
C HIS A 286 38.01 -3.64 45.84
N ILE A 287 38.02 -3.17 44.59
CA ILE A 287 39.14 -3.38 43.65
C ILE A 287 39.98 -2.09 43.61
N PRO A 288 41.32 -2.16 43.78
CA PRO A 288 42.18 -0.97 43.78
C PRO A 288 42.23 -0.33 42.39
N GLN A 289 42.20 1.00 42.35
CA GLN A 289 42.46 1.79 41.14
C GLN A 289 43.90 1.60 40.67
N VAL A 290 44.12 0.63 39.77
CA VAL A 290 45.33 0.59 38.95
C VAL A 290 45.07 1.44 37.71
N LYS A 291 45.74 2.59 37.62
CA LYS A 291 45.83 3.42 36.42
C LYS A 291 46.61 2.65 35.34
N THR A 292 45.94 1.76 34.62
CA THR A 292 46.44 1.28 33.34
C THR A 292 46.11 2.32 32.27
N LYS A 293 47.15 2.97 31.74
CA LYS A 293 47.13 3.66 30.45
C LYS A 293 46.65 2.67 29.40
N VAL A 294 45.34 2.61 29.15
CA VAL A 294 44.82 2.09 27.89
C VAL A 294 45.14 3.16 26.86
N THR A 295 46.28 3.01 26.20
CA THR A 295 46.52 3.63 24.90
C THR A 295 45.32 3.27 24.02
N ARG A 296 44.39 4.23 23.83
CA ARG A 296 43.44 4.20 22.71
C ARG A 296 44.28 4.08 21.45
N LYS A 297 44.46 2.85 20.96
CA LYS A 297 44.64 2.65 19.53
C LYS A 297 43.35 3.16 18.93
N THR A 298 43.38 4.39 18.41
CA THR A 298 42.40 4.89 17.47
C THR A 298 42.26 3.83 16.39
N SER A 299 41.18 3.05 16.43
CA SER A 299 40.81 2.18 15.33
C SER A 299 40.69 3.12 14.13
N LYS A 300 41.50 2.89 13.09
CA LYS A 300 41.29 3.56 11.80
C LYS A 300 39.81 3.39 11.47
N SER A 301 39.08 4.50 11.34
CA SER A 301 37.70 4.47 10.84
C SER A 301 37.72 3.65 9.56
N TYR A 302 36.90 2.60 9.52
CA TYR A 302 36.68 1.86 8.29
C TYR A 302 36.17 2.88 7.26
N GLU A 303 36.89 2.99 6.14
CA GLU A 303 36.54 3.91 5.06
C GLU A 303 36.53 3.11 3.77
N ASN A 304 35.33 2.88 3.25
CA ASN A 304 35.15 2.23 1.97
C ASN A 304 35.53 3.20 0.84
N LYS A 305 36.82 3.21 0.50
CA LYS A 305 37.39 4.13 -0.51
C LYS A 305 36.70 4.00 -1.87
N VAL A 306 36.34 2.78 -2.26
CA VAL A 306 35.66 2.51 -3.53
C VAL A 306 34.28 3.18 -3.55
N LEU A 307 33.50 3.02 -2.47
CA LEU A 307 32.21 3.67 -2.33
C LEU A 307 32.33 5.19 -2.32
N LYS A 308 33.33 5.73 -1.62
CA LYS A 308 33.59 7.18 -1.57
C LYS A 308 33.97 7.75 -2.94
N GLU A 309 34.81 7.04 -3.70
CA GLU A 309 35.17 7.42 -5.06
C GLU A 309 33.96 7.41 -5.99
N LEU A 310 33.08 6.40 -5.88
CA LEU A 310 31.82 6.34 -6.61
C LEU A 310 30.92 7.53 -6.28
N ILE A 311 30.67 7.79 -4.99
CA ILE A 311 29.86 8.92 -4.53
C ILE A 311 30.42 10.23 -5.07
N ASN A 312 31.74 10.45 -5.00
CA ASN A 312 32.36 11.66 -5.50
C ASN A 312 32.24 11.82 -7.02
N LYS A 313 32.40 10.72 -7.77
CA LYS A 313 32.27 10.69 -9.23
C LYS A 313 30.84 11.01 -9.68
N GLU A 314 29.84 10.46 -9.00
CA GLU A 314 28.42 10.60 -9.34
C GLU A 314 27.70 11.70 -8.53
N ARG A 315 28.45 12.49 -7.75
CA ARG A 315 27.90 13.46 -6.80
C ARG A 315 26.99 14.51 -7.44
N LYS A 316 27.29 14.89 -8.69
CA LYS A 316 26.56 15.90 -9.47
C LYS A 316 25.60 15.31 -10.49
N ASN A 317 25.49 13.98 -10.56
CA ASN A 317 24.55 13.33 -11.46
C ASN A 317 23.14 13.42 -10.88
N GLU A 318 22.13 13.30 -11.74
CA GLU A 318 20.74 13.22 -11.30
C GLU A 318 20.43 11.89 -10.61
N SER A 319 21.07 10.81 -11.06
CA SER A 319 20.91 9.48 -10.50
C SER A 319 22.24 8.88 -10.07
N ILE A 320 22.20 8.10 -8.99
CA ILE A 320 23.33 7.29 -8.51
C ILE A 320 22.92 5.83 -8.41
N ARG A 321 23.78 4.94 -8.91
CA ARG A 321 23.59 3.48 -8.85
C ARG A 321 24.65 2.84 -7.99
N PHE A 322 24.24 2.27 -6.85
CA PHE A 322 25.16 1.51 -6.02
C PHE A 322 25.38 0.11 -6.62
N PRO A 323 26.62 -0.41 -6.60
CA PRO A 323 26.92 -1.73 -7.11
C PRO A 323 26.21 -2.80 -6.25
N LYS A 324 25.81 -3.90 -6.88
CA LYS A 324 25.17 -5.05 -6.23
C LYS A 324 26.17 -5.75 -5.32
N GLN A 325 26.19 -5.36 -4.05
CA GLN A 325 27.09 -5.88 -3.03
C GLN A 325 26.43 -5.71 -1.66
N MET A 326 26.89 -6.48 -0.68
CA MET A 326 26.50 -6.23 0.70
C MET A 326 27.06 -4.87 1.15
N LEU A 327 26.17 -3.92 1.42
CA LEU A 327 26.52 -2.67 2.07
C LEU A 327 26.50 -2.91 3.58
N ASN A 328 27.58 -2.56 4.28
CA ASN A 328 27.57 -2.61 5.74
C ASN A 328 26.97 -1.32 6.34
N TYR A 329 26.91 -1.24 7.66
CA TYR A 329 26.32 -0.09 8.33
C TYR A 329 27.12 1.20 8.13
N ASP A 330 28.45 1.15 8.12
CA ASP A 330 29.30 2.32 7.88
C ASP A 330 29.13 2.84 6.44
N ASP A 331 29.01 1.92 5.46
CA ASP A 331 28.71 2.25 4.07
C ASP A 331 27.35 2.96 3.95
N MET A 332 26.33 2.47 4.65
CA MET A 332 25.01 3.11 4.68
C MET A 332 25.02 4.45 5.42
N GLU A 333 25.84 4.63 6.46
CA GLU A 333 26.01 5.93 7.11
C GLU A 333 26.61 6.95 6.14
N MET A 334 27.63 6.56 5.37
CA MET A 334 28.19 7.42 4.31
C MET A 334 27.14 7.84 3.28
N ILE A 335 26.28 6.92 2.85
CA ILE A 335 25.20 7.20 1.89
C ILE A 335 24.14 8.12 2.51
N ALA A 336 23.74 7.87 3.76
CA ALA A 336 22.77 8.68 4.48
C ALA A 336 23.29 10.12 4.69
N ASP A 337 24.56 10.29 5.05
CA ASP A 337 25.20 11.60 5.22
C ASP A 337 25.27 12.37 3.91
N GLU A 338 25.63 11.68 2.81
CA GLU A 338 25.64 12.32 1.50
C GLU A 338 24.23 12.76 1.08
N LEU A 339 23.20 11.95 1.31
CA LEU A 339 21.80 12.32 1.04
C LEU A 339 21.35 13.62 1.73
N ILE A 340 21.88 13.92 2.93
CA ILE A 340 21.54 15.17 3.66
C ILE A 340 22.09 16.38 2.91
N SER A 341 23.30 16.28 2.38
CA SER A 341 24.00 17.42 1.76
C SER A 341 23.80 17.52 0.24
N ASN A 342 23.48 16.40 -0.40
CA ASN A 342 23.39 16.30 -1.85
C ASN A 342 22.06 16.86 -2.36
N LYS A 343 22.17 17.82 -3.30
CA LYS A 343 21.02 18.51 -3.92
C LYS A 343 20.79 18.09 -5.37
N TYR A 344 21.61 17.20 -5.91
CA TYR A 344 21.58 16.77 -7.31
C TYR A 344 20.86 15.44 -7.48
N TRP A 345 21.00 14.52 -6.52
CA TRP A 345 20.34 13.22 -6.57
C TRP A 345 18.81 13.37 -6.46
N THR A 346 18.14 13.01 -7.55
CA THR A 346 16.68 12.84 -7.60
C THR A 346 16.30 11.35 -7.64
N ILE A 347 17.23 10.47 -8.05
CA ILE A 347 17.04 9.03 -8.11
C ILE A 347 18.19 8.29 -7.43
N ILE A 348 17.88 7.35 -6.54
CA ILE A 348 18.87 6.48 -5.91
C ILE A 348 18.50 5.01 -6.11
N TYR A 349 19.46 4.20 -6.55
CA TYR A 349 19.30 2.75 -6.71
C TYR A 349 20.13 1.99 -5.68
N LEU A 350 19.45 1.37 -4.72
CA LEU A 350 19.98 0.54 -3.64
C LEU A 350 19.47 -0.91 -3.72
N TRP A 351 19.13 -1.36 -4.92
CA TRP A 351 18.66 -2.72 -5.18
C TRP A 351 19.76 -3.78 -5.03
N GLU A 352 19.38 -4.98 -4.57
CA GLU A 352 20.30 -6.11 -4.38
C GLU A 352 21.52 -5.76 -3.50
N ASN A 353 21.29 -5.00 -2.43
CA ASN A 353 22.32 -4.55 -1.48
C ASN A 353 22.26 -5.21 -0.10
N TYR A 354 21.43 -6.25 0.06
CA TYR A 354 21.22 -6.97 1.31
C TYR A 354 20.76 -6.06 2.46
N LEU A 355 20.03 -4.98 2.14
CA LEU A 355 19.53 -4.04 3.13
C LEU A 355 18.48 -4.70 4.02
N ASN A 356 18.46 -4.33 5.29
CA ASN A 356 17.51 -4.83 6.29
C ASN A 356 16.99 -3.67 7.15
N GLU A 357 16.23 -3.96 8.20
CA GLU A 357 15.66 -2.98 9.12
C GLU A 357 16.69 -2.00 9.69
N LYS A 358 17.89 -2.48 10.04
CA LYS A 358 18.97 -1.62 10.57
C LYS A 358 19.54 -0.68 9.52
N HIS A 359 19.72 -1.16 8.29
CA HIS A 359 20.13 -0.30 7.18
C HIS A 359 19.07 0.77 6.90
N MET A 360 17.78 0.42 6.97
CA MET A 360 16.68 1.38 6.81
C MET A 360 16.64 2.43 7.93
N LEU A 361 16.96 2.08 9.18
CA LEU A 361 17.09 3.05 10.27
C LEU A 361 18.20 4.08 10.01
N ILE A 362 19.30 3.66 9.38
CA ILE A 362 20.39 4.56 9.00
C ILE A 362 19.94 5.44 7.84
N LEU A 363 19.39 4.83 6.77
CA LEU A 363 18.91 5.53 5.58
C LEU A 363 17.82 6.57 5.92
N MET A 364 16.97 6.28 6.91
CA MET A 364 15.95 7.18 7.45
C MET A 364 16.54 8.54 7.85
N LYS A 365 17.75 8.58 8.43
CA LYS A 365 18.39 9.82 8.86
C LYS A 365 18.62 10.76 7.67
N GLY A 366 19.05 10.20 6.54
CA GLY A 366 19.26 10.95 5.29
C GLY A 366 17.94 11.33 4.62
N LEU A 367 17.02 10.37 4.44
CA LEU A 367 15.78 10.58 3.71
C LEU A 367 14.78 11.54 4.38
N LYS A 368 14.83 11.69 5.71
CA LYS A 368 13.99 12.65 6.42
C LYS A 368 14.38 14.10 6.15
N LEU A 369 15.66 14.36 5.90
CA LEU A 369 16.19 15.70 5.67
C LEU A 369 16.34 16.02 4.18
N ASN A 370 16.45 15.00 3.34
CA ASN A 370 16.52 15.18 1.90
C ASN A 370 15.15 15.59 1.32
N SER A 371 15.15 16.66 0.53
CA SER A 371 13.97 17.18 -0.16
C SER A 371 14.08 17.14 -1.69
N THR A 372 15.14 16.57 -2.24
CA THR A 372 15.40 16.52 -3.69
C THR A 372 15.10 15.16 -4.30
N LEU A 373 15.13 14.10 -3.49
CA LEU A 373 14.92 12.73 -3.95
C LEU A 373 13.46 12.52 -4.31
N ILE A 374 13.25 12.09 -5.56
CA ILE A 374 11.96 11.83 -6.18
C ILE A 374 11.72 10.32 -6.28
N CYS A 375 12.78 9.54 -6.50
CA CYS A 375 12.71 8.10 -6.70
C CYS A 375 13.70 7.36 -5.79
N LEU A 376 13.19 6.38 -5.06
CA LEU A 376 13.95 5.49 -4.20
C LEU A 376 13.75 4.05 -4.65
N ASN A 377 14.81 3.37 -5.09
CA ASN A 377 14.76 1.97 -5.43
C ASN A 377 15.46 1.10 -4.37
N LEU A 378 14.69 0.22 -3.73
CA LEU A 378 15.09 -0.72 -2.69
C LEU A 378 14.80 -2.18 -3.10
N ASP A 379 14.64 -2.48 -4.39
CA ASP A 379 14.26 -3.81 -4.86
C ASP A 379 15.25 -4.91 -4.43
N CYS A 380 14.75 -6.12 -4.23
CA CYS A 380 15.57 -7.30 -3.94
C CYS A 380 16.48 -7.14 -2.70
N ASN A 381 15.94 -6.62 -1.60
CA ASN A 381 16.61 -6.57 -0.30
C ASN A 381 15.89 -7.47 0.72
N MET A 382 16.23 -7.32 2.01
CA MET A 382 15.70 -8.13 3.11
C MET A 382 15.07 -7.21 4.17
N LEU A 383 14.22 -6.28 3.72
CA LEU A 383 13.62 -5.29 4.62
C LEU A 383 12.71 -5.91 5.66
N GLY A 384 11.90 -6.91 5.27
CA GLY A 384 10.83 -7.45 6.10
C GLY A 384 9.81 -6.40 6.51
N ASP A 385 8.91 -6.76 7.43
CA ASP A 385 7.88 -5.83 7.91
C ASP A 385 8.46 -4.68 8.73
N GLU A 386 9.54 -4.93 9.47
CA GLU A 386 10.21 -3.91 10.27
C GLU A 386 10.84 -2.83 9.37
N GLY A 387 11.52 -3.23 8.29
CA GLY A 387 12.03 -2.31 7.28
C GLY A 387 10.91 -1.57 6.55
N ALA A 388 9.80 -2.24 6.23
CA ALA A 388 8.62 -1.61 5.64
C ALA A 388 7.96 -0.59 6.58
N SER A 389 7.90 -0.87 7.88
CA SER A 389 7.42 0.07 8.91
C SER A 389 8.30 1.32 8.98
N ILE A 390 9.62 1.16 8.94
CA ILE A 390 10.56 2.29 8.89
C ILE A 390 10.34 3.11 7.61
N LEU A 391 10.23 2.44 6.45
CA LEU A 391 9.92 3.07 5.17
C LEU A 391 8.60 3.87 5.22
N ALA A 392 7.54 3.28 5.77
CA ALA A 392 6.26 3.94 6.00
C ALA A 392 6.42 5.19 6.89
N SER A 393 7.22 5.10 7.96
CA SER A 393 7.49 6.23 8.86
C SER A 393 8.22 7.38 8.16
N ILE A 394 9.15 7.08 7.25
CA ILE A 394 9.85 8.09 6.43
C ILE A 394 8.83 8.77 5.52
N LEU A 395 8.07 7.97 4.78
CA LEU A 395 7.14 8.43 3.75
C LEU A 395 5.95 9.22 4.32
N LYS A 396 5.54 9.02 5.57
CA LYS A 396 4.55 9.89 6.25
C LYS A 396 4.99 11.36 6.28
N THR A 397 6.30 11.60 6.46
CA THR A 397 6.86 12.95 6.59
C THR A 397 7.53 13.47 5.32
N ASN A 398 8.02 12.58 4.46
CA ASN A 398 8.72 12.97 3.23
C ASN A 398 7.73 13.52 2.19
N THR A 399 8.05 14.69 1.65
CA THR A 399 7.20 15.40 0.67
C THR A 399 7.80 15.45 -0.74
N SER A 400 8.99 14.89 -0.95
CA SER A 400 9.70 14.91 -2.24
C SER A 400 9.55 13.62 -3.03
N LEU A 401 9.50 12.47 -2.37
CA LEU A 401 9.37 11.17 -3.02
C LEU A 401 8.03 11.04 -3.74
N ARG A 402 8.11 10.52 -4.96
CA ARG A 402 6.99 10.22 -5.87
C ARG A 402 6.94 8.75 -6.22
N THR A 403 8.10 8.10 -6.28
CA THR A 403 8.23 6.70 -6.67
C THR A 403 9.07 5.93 -5.66
N VAL A 404 8.56 4.78 -5.22
CA VAL A 404 9.27 3.86 -4.35
C VAL A 404 9.19 2.46 -4.92
N TYR A 405 10.37 1.87 -5.18
CA TYR A 405 10.50 0.46 -5.54
C TYR A 405 10.88 -0.36 -4.31
N SER A 406 10.04 -1.32 -3.94
CA SER A 406 10.24 -2.20 -2.79
C SER A 406 9.83 -3.65 -3.12
N ASN A 407 10.06 -4.07 -4.35
CA ASN A 407 9.81 -5.43 -4.82
C ASN A 407 10.78 -6.42 -4.16
N LYS A 408 10.39 -7.69 -3.97
CA LYS A 408 11.27 -8.75 -3.44
C LYS A 408 11.94 -8.39 -2.12
N ASN A 409 11.16 -7.93 -1.14
CA ASN A 409 11.67 -7.45 0.15
C ASN A 409 11.18 -8.22 1.37
N GLN A 410 10.50 -9.35 1.16
CA GLN A 410 9.93 -10.20 2.22
C GLN A 410 8.92 -9.45 3.09
N ILE A 411 8.20 -8.49 2.51
CA ILE A 411 7.14 -7.74 3.18
C ILE A 411 5.89 -8.63 3.21
N ASN A 412 5.29 -8.83 4.38
CA ASN A 412 4.02 -9.54 4.51
C ASN A 412 2.88 -8.58 4.89
N ASP A 413 1.75 -9.13 5.33
CA ASP A 413 0.56 -8.37 5.72
C ASP A 413 0.86 -7.27 6.76
N ILE A 414 1.75 -7.51 7.71
CA ILE A 414 2.10 -6.53 8.76
C ILE A 414 2.80 -5.32 8.13
N GLY A 415 3.82 -5.55 7.31
CA GLY A 415 4.52 -4.47 6.61
C GLY A 415 3.61 -3.73 5.61
N ALA A 416 2.73 -4.46 4.93
CA ALA A 416 1.72 -3.88 4.04
C ALA A 416 0.71 -2.99 4.79
N GLN A 417 0.28 -3.40 5.98
CA GLN A 417 -0.58 -2.58 6.86
C GLN A 417 0.12 -1.28 7.26
N GLU A 418 1.41 -1.31 7.59
CA GLU A 418 2.17 -0.10 7.91
C GLU A 418 2.29 0.86 6.71
N LEU A 419 2.52 0.31 5.52
CA LEU A 419 2.50 1.08 4.27
C LEU A 419 1.12 1.67 3.98
N ALA A 420 0.04 0.91 4.24
CA ALA A 420 -1.32 1.41 4.15
C ALA A 420 -1.59 2.57 5.13
N CYS A 421 -1.10 2.45 6.37
CA CYS A 421 -1.16 3.53 7.36
C CYS A 421 -0.49 4.81 6.86
N MET A 422 0.61 4.69 6.14
CA MET A 422 1.27 5.82 5.49
C MET A 422 0.44 6.41 4.34
N LEU A 423 -0.19 5.58 3.50
CA LEU A 423 -1.03 6.04 2.38
C LEU A 423 -2.23 6.88 2.85
N TYR A 424 -2.74 6.68 4.06
CA TYR A 424 -3.76 7.57 4.63
C TYR A 424 -3.30 9.01 4.84
N VAL A 425 -2.00 9.26 5.02
CA VAL A 425 -1.45 10.58 5.31
C VAL A 425 -0.67 11.16 4.13
N ASN A 426 0.16 10.34 3.46
CA ASN A 426 0.99 10.79 2.36
C ASN A 426 0.13 11.20 1.15
N ARG A 427 0.50 12.34 0.54
CA ARG A 427 -0.19 12.92 -0.63
C ARG A 427 0.77 13.20 -1.79
N THR A 428 1.98 12.68 -1.73
CA THR A 428 3.04 12.95 -2.70
C THR A 428 3.40 11.72 -3.51
N LEU A 429 3.36 10.54 -2.91
CA LEU A 429 3.63 9.28 -3.58
C LEU A 429 2.60 9.03 -4.68
N THR A 430 3.10 8.79 -5.90
CA THR A 430 2.29 8.51 -7.08
C THR A 430 2.51 7.09 -7.60
N HIS A 431 3.66 6.47 -7.30
CA HIS A 431 4.01 5.11 -7.74
C HIS A 431 4.57 4.30 -6.58
N LEU A 432 3.98 3.13 -6.32
CA LEU A 432 4.41 2.22 -5.26
C LEU A 432 4.49 0.79 -5.81
N GLU A 433 5.68 0.20 -5.71
CA GLU A 433 5.97 -1.13 -6.25
C GLU A 433 6.26 -2.11 -5.10
N LEU A 434 5.41 -3.13 -4.98
CA LEU A 434 5.39 -4.12 -3.90
C LEU A 434 5.33 -5.56 -4.45
N SER A 435 5.78 -5.78 -5.68
CA SER A 435 5.75 -7.08 -6.33
C SER A 435 6.69 -8.11 -5.68
N SER A 436 6.36 -9.39 -5.82
CA SER A 436 7.17 -10.51 -5.32
C SER A 436 7.44 -10.40 -3.81
N ASN A 437 6.41 -10.04 -3.06
CA ASN A 437 6.42 -10.03 -1.60
C ASN A 437 5.48 -11.14 -1.10
N SER A 438 5.20 -11.17 0.20
CA SER A 438 4.29 -12.16 0.81
C SER A 438 3.04 -11.50 1.35
N ILE A 439 2.50 -10.52 0.61
CA ILE A 439 1.29 -9.78 0.97
C ILE A 439 0.09 -10.67 0.66
N GLY A 440 -0.67 -11.04 1.68
CA GLY A 440 -1.93 -11.76 1.57
C GLY A 440 -3.14 -10.83 1.54
N ASP A 441 -4.30 -11.42 1.82
CA ASP A 441 -5.57 -10.69 1.80
C ASP A 441 -5.61 -9.57 2.86
N ASP A 442 -5.11 -9.82 4.08
CA ASP A 442 -5.15 -8.83 5.17
C ASP A 442 -4.34 -7.57 4.83
N GLY A 443 -3.17 -7.74 4.20
CA GLY A 443 -2.33 -6.63 3.76
C GLY A 443 -2.98 -5.84 2.61
N VAL A 444 -3.53 -6.52 1.60
CA VAL A 444 -4.18 -5.81 0.48
C VAL A 444 -5.51 -5.17 0.86
N ILE A 445 -6.24 -5.72 1.84
CA ILE A 445 -7.43 -5.09 2.43
C ILE A 445 -7.05 -3.75 3.04
N ALA A 446 -5.97 -3.70 3.84
CA ALA A 446 -5.49 -2.47 4.45
C ALA A 446 -5.09 -1.43 3.37
N ILE A 447 -4.33 -1.86 2.35
CA ILE A 447 -3.96 -0.99 1.22
C ILE A 447 -5.21 -0.48 0.50
N SER A 448 -6.18 -1.35 0.22
CA SER A 448 -7.42 -0.99 -0.47
C SER A 448 -8.22 0.05 0.31
N ASN A 449 -8.34 -0.11 1.62
CA ASN A 449 -9.01 0.85 2.49
C ASN A 449 -8.27 2.19 2.56
N ALA A 450 -6.93 2.19 2.54
CA ALA A 450 -6.15 3.42 2.44
C ALA A 450 -6.36 4.12 1.09
N LEU A 451 -6.42 3.37 -0.01
CA LEU A 451 -6.63 3.89 -1.35
C LEU A 451 -8.05 4.40 -1.61
N LYS A 452 -9.06 3.98 -0.84
CA LYS A 452 -10.40 4.63 -0.86
C LYS A 452 -10.30 6.12 -0.52
N ILE A 453 -9.33 6.52 0.31
CA ILE A 453 -9.12 7.91 0.77
C ILE A 453 -7.95 8.58 0.05
N ASN A 454 -6.89 7.84 -0.29
CA ASN A 454 -5.71 8.39 -0.94
C ASN A 454 -6.05 8.85 -2.37
N ASN A 455 -5.66 10.09 -2.69
CA ASN A 455 -5.88 10.72 -3.99
C ASN A 455 -4.58 11.12 -4.71
N SER A 456 -3.43 10.65 -4.23
CA SER A 456 -2.13 10.91 -4.86
C SER A 456 -1.61 9.71 -5.65
N LEU A 457 -1.86 8.47 -5.19
CA LEU A 457 -1.36 7.29 -5.86
C LEU A 457 -2.03 7.09 -7.23
N ARG A 458 -1.20 6.80 -8.24
CA ARG A 458 -1.57 6.58 -9.65
C ARG A 458 -1.26 5.16 -10.09
N THR A 459 -0.17 4.60 -9.60
CA THR A 459 0.28 3.25 -9.92
C THR A 459 0.56 2.47 -8.66
N ILE A 460 0.02 1.25 -8.60
CA ILE A 460 0.39 0.27 -7.60
C ILE A 460 0.66 -1.09 -8.26
N ASN A 461 1.82 -1.65 -7.95
CA ASN A 461 2.19 -2.99 -8.38
C ASN A 461 2.17 -3.95 -7.20
N LEU A 462 1.26 -4.93 -7.27
CA LEU A 462 1.07 -6.01 -6.31
C LEU A 462 1.26 -7.38 -6.98
N ASN A 463 1.91 -7.45 -8.15
CA ASN A 463 2.17 -8.70 -8.85
C ASN A 463 2.94 -9.69 -7.96
N ASP A 464 2.73 -10.99 -8.13
CA ASP A 464 3.46 -12.05 -7.42
C ASP A 464 3.38 -11.88 -5.89
N ASN A 465 2.16 -11.90 -5.38
CA ASN A 465 1.84 -11.88 -3.95
C ASN A 465 0.83 -13.00 -3.65
N ASN A 466 0.25 -13.02 -2.46
CA ASN A 466 -0.68 -14.06 -1.99
C ASN A 466 -2.14 -13.57 -1.96
N ILE A 467 -2.53 -12.69 -2.89
CA ILE A 467 -3.89 -12.11 -2.94
C ILE A 467 -4.89 -13.11 -3.54
N THR A 468 -5.97 -13.39 -2.82
CA THR A 468 -7.01 -14.34 -3.23
C THR A 468 -8.29 -13.63 -3.71
N GLU A 469 -9.37 -14.40 -3.90
CA GLU A 469 -10.70 -13.84 -4.19
C GLU A 469 -11.19 -12.86 -3.09
N ILE A 470 -10.74 -13.02 -1.84
CA ILE A 470 -11.12 -12.14 -0.73
C ILE A 470 -10.48 -10.76 -0.88
N GLY A 471 -9.16 -10.68 -1.09
CA GLY A 471 -8.50 -9.40 -1.32
C GLY A 471 -9.01 -8.68 -2.58
N ALA A 472 -9.36 -9.44 -3.62
CA ALA A 472 -9.93 -8.90 -4.86
C ALA A 472 -11.30 -8.23 -4.67
N GLU A 473 -12.13 -8.69 -3.72
CA GLU A 473 -13.38 -8.03 -3.35
C GLU A 473 -13.12 -6.59 -2.85
N TYR A 474 -12.15 -6.42 -1.95
CA TYR A 474 -11.77 -5.11 -1.43
C TYR A 474 -11.10 -4.21 -2.46
N ILE A 475 -10.34 -4.79 -3.39
CA ILE A 475 -9.82 -4.05 -4.56
C ILE A 475 -10.99 -3.53 -5.40
N ALA A 476 -12.01 -4.36 -5.65
CA ALA A 476 -13.18 -3.94 -6.42
C ALA A 476 -13.95 -2.79 -5.73
N GLU A 477 -14.17 -2.89 -4.42
CA GLU A 477 -14.76 -1.79 -3.63
C GLU A 477 -13.93 -0.51 -3.71
N MET A 478 -12.60 -0.63 -3.61
CA MET A 478 -11.69 0.50 -3.72
C MET A 478 -11.79 1.15 -5.10
N LEU A 479 -11.81 0.39 -6.19
CA LEU A 479 -11.95 0.90 -7.56
C LEU A 479 -13.31 1.57 -7.83
N GLN A 480 -14.35 1.22 -7.07
CA GLN A 480 -15.64 1.89 -7.15
C GLN A 480 -15.57 3.34 -6.67
N VAL A 481 -14.79 3.59 -5.61
CA VAL A 481 -14.69 4.91 -4.96
C VAL A 481 -13.47 5.71 -5.44
N ASN A 482 -12.31 5.08 -5.58
CA ASN A 482 -11.08 5.75 -5.98
C ASN A 482 -11.18 6.27 -7.43
N LYS A 483 -10.79 7.54 -7.63
CA LYS A 483 -10.80 8.24 -8.91
C LYS A 483 -9.42 8.78 -9.29
N THR A 484 -8.36 8.12 -8.85
CA THR A 484 -6.99 8.57 -9.11
C THR A 484 -6.08 7.47 -9.63
N LEU A 485 -6.32 6.23 -9.26
CA LEU A 485 -5.53 5.09 -9.74
C LEU A 485 -5.75 4.91 -11.25
N THR A 486 -4.64 4.85 -11.98
CA THR A 486 -4.57 4.71 -13.44
C THR A 486 -3.94 3.38 -13.87
N ASP A 487 -3.08 2.78 -13.04
CA ASP A 487 -2.42 1.51 -13.31
C ASP A 487 -2.48 0.59 -12.08
N LEU A 488 -3.03 -0.61 -12.28
CA LEU A 488 -3.19 -1.62 -11.24
C LEU A 488 -2.62 -2.96 -11.73
N GLN A 489 -1.60 -3.46 -11.02
CA GLN A 489 -0.95 -4.70 -11.39
C GLN A 489 -1.16 -5.77 -10.32
N LEU A 490 -1.80 -6.87 -10.71
CA LEU A 490 -2.24 -7.98 -9.86
C LEU A 490 -1.83 -9.35 -10.40
N SER A 491 -0.94 -9.40 -11.38
CA SER A 491 -0.51 -10.65 -12.02
C SER A 491 0.13 -11.60 -11.02
N SER A 492 0.11 -12.90 -11.29
CA SER A 492 0.71 -13.94 -10.42
C SER A 492 0.15 -13.94 -9.00
N ASN A 493 -1.15 -13.66 -8.84
CA ASN A 493 -1.88 -13.77 -7.57
C ASN A 493 -3.04 -14.76 -7.71
N PRO A 494 -3.33 -15.62 -6.71
CA PRO A 494 -4.38 -16.63 -6.79
C PRO A 494 -5.83 -16.05 -6.66
N ILE A 495 -6.19 -15.06 -7.48
CA ILE A 495 -7.48 -14.33 -7.40
C ILE A 495 -8.67 -15.18 -7.88
N GLY A 496 -8.49 -15.92 -8.97
CA GLY A 496 -9.53 -16.75 -9.58
C GLY A 496 -10.67 -15.99 -10.26
N ASP A 497 -11.60 -16.75 -10.88
CA ASP A 497 -12.70 -16.19 -11.66
C ASP A 497 -13.63 -15.27 -10.85
N LYS A 498 -13.90 -15.59 -9.58
CA LYS A 498 -14.83 -14.79 -8.77
C LYS A 498 -14.28 -13.38 -8.51
N GLY A 499 -13.02 -13.28 -8.06
CA GLY A 499 -12.38 -12.00 -7.80
C GLY A 499 -12.26 -11.14 -9.07
N ILE A 500 -11.85 -11.73 -10.19
CA ILE A 500 -11.75 -10.99 -11.47
C ILE A 500 -13.12 -10.58 -12.01
N ASN A 501 -14.18 -11.36 -11.77
CA ASN A 501 -15.54 -10.95 -12.13
C ASN A 501 -16.00 -9.72 -11.33
N LEU A 502 -15.66 -9.62 -10.04
CA LEU A 502 -15.95 -8.44 -9.22
C LEU A 502 -15.20 -7.20 -9.74
N ILE A 503 -13.90 -7.35 -10.00
CA ILE A 503 -13.08 -6.28 -10.59
C ILE A 503 -13.66 -5.86 -11.95
N SER A 504 -13.96 -6.82 -12.83
CA SER A 504 -14.54 -6.55 -14.15
C SER A 504 -15.89 -5.83 -14.05
N HIS A 505 -16.71 -6.18 -13.07
CA HIS A 505 -18.00 -5.53 -12.84
C HIS A 505 -17.84 -4.04 -12.51
N VAL A 506 -16.94 -3.68 -11.58
CA VAL A 506 -16.72 -2.29 -11.18
C VAL A 506 -16.01 -1.47 -12.26
N LEU A 507 -15.16 -2.11 -13.07
CA LEU A 507 -14.46 -1.45 -14.17
C LEU A 507 -15.40 -0.94 -15.26
N LYS A 508 -16.64 -1.44 -15.35
CA LYS A 508 -17.66 -0.88 -16.27
C LYS A 508 -17.97 0.59 -15.98
N GLN A 509 -17.84 1.00 -14.72
CA GLN A 509 -18.15 2.36 -14.24
C GLN A 509 -16.90 3.13 -13.79
N ASN A 510 -15.74 2.47 -13.71
CA ASN A 510 -14.51 3.14 -13.36
C ASN A 510 -14.06 4.06 -14.52
N ILE A 511 -13.73 5.30 -14.17
CA ILE A 511 -13.44 6.35 -15.16
C ILE A 511 -11.96 6.75 -15.20
N THR A 512 -11.08 6.07 -14.46
CA THR A 512 -9.68 6.49 -14.29
C THR A 512 -8.66 5.42 -14.60
N LEU A 513 -9.00 4.14 -14.44
CA LEU A 513 -8.07 3.03 -14.61
C LEU A 513 -7.83 2.78 -16.10
N GLU A 514 -6.60 3.06 -16.54
CA GLU A 514 -6.18 2.95 -17.93
C GLU A 514 -5.50 1.61 -18.22
N SER A 515 -4.95 0.95 -17.19
CA SER A 515 -4.16 -0.27 -17.35
C SER A 515 -4.40 -1.24 -16.19
N VAL A 516 -4.64 -2.51 -16.55
CA VAL A 516 -4.89 -3.61 -15.63
C VAL A 516 -4.07 -4.82 -16.03
N HIS A 517 -3.27 -5.33 -15.09
CA HIS A 517 -2.51 -6.56 -15.26
C HIS A 517 -3.10 -7.68 -14.41
N ILE A 518 -3.66 -8.69 -15.05
CA ILE A 518 -4.29 -9.86 -14.44
C ILE A 518 -3.78 -11.14 -15.10
N GLY A 519 -2.47 -11.17 -15.38
CA GLY A 519 -1.81 -12.36 -15.89
C GLY A 519 -1.56 -13.39 -14.79
N GLN A 520 -1.63 -14.69 -15.07
CA GLN A 520 -1.39 -15.75 -14.08
C GLN A 520 -2.24 -15.58 -12.79
N THR A 521 -3.50 -15.17 -12.94
CA THR A 521 -4.42 -14.96 -11.80
C THR A 521 -5.38 -16.12 -11.58
N MET A 522 -5.09 -17.29 -12.14
CA MET A 522 -5.94 -18.49 -12.12
C MET A 522 -7.35 -18.25 -12.69
N ILE A 523 -7.48 -17.35 -13.66
CA ILE A 523 -8.75 -17.16 -14.37
C ILE A 523 -8.93 -18.24 -15.44
N THR A 524 -10.18 -18.58 -15.70
CA THR A 524 -10.57 -19.56 -16.70
C THR A 524 -11.49 -18.94 -17.74
N ILE A 525 -11.97 -19.74 -18.69
CA ILE A 525 -13.00 -19.33 -19.65
C ILE A 525 -14.25 -18.72 -19.01
N LYS A 526 -14.54 -19.03 -17.73
CA LYS A 526 -15.74 -18.53 -17.03
C LYS A 526 -15.74 -17.01 -16.84
N SER A 527 -14.59 -16.39 -16.61
CA SER A 527 -14.49 -14.93 -16.44
C SER A 527 -14.41 -14.17 -17.76
N MET A 528 -14.07 -14.83 -18.87
CA MET A 528 -13.88 -14.18 -20.18
C MET A 528 -15.12 -13.47 -20.71
N HIS A 529 -16.29 -14.02 -20.44
CA HIS A 529 -17.55 -13.38 -20.79
C HIS A 529 -17.77 -12.07 -20.02
N GLU A 530 -17.39 -12.03 -18.74
CA GLU A 530 -17.53 -10.81 -17.93
C GLU A 530 -16.48 -9.76 -18.29
N ILE A 531 -15.24 -10.17 -18.57
CA ILE A 531 -14.19 -9.31 -19.11
C ILE A 531 -14.62 -8.73 -20.47
N GLY A 532 -15.18 -9.56 -21.36
CA GLY A 532 -15.71 -9.09 -22.64
C GLY A 532 -16.82 -8.05 -22.47
N LYS A 533 -17.80 -8.30 -21.59
CA LYS A 533 -18.84 -7.30 -21.27
C LYS A 533 -18.29 -6.02 -20.67
N MET A 534 -17.26 -6.13 -19.83
CA MET A 534 -16.56 -4.97 -19.29
C MET A 534 -15.93 -4.15 -20.42
N LEU A 535 -15.20 -4.78 -21.34
CA LEU A 535 -14.58 -4.11 -22.49
C LEU A 535 -15.60 -3.48 -23.45
N GLU A 536 -16.81 -4.02 -23.57
CA GLU A 536 -17.87 -3.42 -24.39
C GLU A 536 -18.37 -2.09 -23.83
N THR A 537 -18.34 -1.91 -22.50
CA THR A 537 -18.92 -0.75 -21.80
C THR A 537 -17.87 0.24 -21.32
N ASN A 538 -16.70 -0.25 -20.93
CA ASN A 538 -15.61 0.59 -20.47
C ASN A 538 -15.01 1.40 -21.64
N THR A 539 -14.84 2.69 -21.39
CA THR A 539 -14.35 3.67 -22.37
C THR A 539 -13.03 4.33 -21.95
N ILE A 540 -12.31 3.74 -20.99
CA ILE A 540 -11.10 4.34 -20.41
C ILE A 540 -9.90 3.41 -20.50
N LEU A 541 -10.11 2.11 -20.30
CA LEU A 541 -9.07 1.09 -20.29
C LEU A 541 -8.38 1.04 -21.67
N LYS A 542 -7.07 1.23 -21.64
CA LYS A 542 -6.15 1.25 -22.79
C LYS A 542 -5.33 -0.03 -22.85
N SER A 543 -4.97 -0.59 -21.69
CA SER A 543 -4.09 -1.75 -21.61
C SER A 543 -4.69 -2.86 -20.76
N LEU A 544 -4.75 -4.06 -21.34
CA LEU A 544 -5.21 -5.27 -20.66
C LEU A 544 -4.18 -6.38 -20.84
N TYR A 545 -3.67 -6.89 -19.71
CA TYR A 545 -2.73 -8.01 -19.69
C TYR A 545 -3.39 -9.23 -19.09
N LEU A 546 -3.53 -10.29 -19.89
CA LEU A 546 -4.15 -11.58 -19.57
C LEU A 546 -3.13 -12.73 -19.66
N ASN A 547 -1.84 -12.42 -19.68
CA ASN A 547 -0.77 -13.39 -19.93
C ASN A 547 -0.79 -14.56 -18.94
N ASP A 548 -0.35 -15.75 -19.35
CA ASP A 548 -0.14 -16.92 -18.48
C ASP A 548 -1.38 -17.39 -17.70
N ASN A 549 -2.56 -17.40 -18.32
CA ASN A 549 -3.80 -17.91 -17.72
C ASN A 549 -4.30 -19.21 -18.36
N ASN A 550 -3.56 -19.78 -19.32
CA ASN A 550 -3.94 -21.00 -20.05
C ASN A 550 -5.39 -20.98 -20.56
N LEU A 551 -5.80 -19.85 -21.14
CA LEU A 551 -7.19 -19.59 -21.50
C LEU A 551 -7.70 -20.48 -22.66
N GLY A 552 -6.82 -20.84 -23.60
CA GLY A 552 -7.14 -21.60 -24.81
C GLY A 552 -8.02 -20.85 -25.81
N ASP A 553 -8.25 -21.46 -26.97
CA ASP A 553 -8.96 -20.78 -28.08
C ASP A 553 -10.41 -20.39 -27.76
N ASN A 554 -11.10 -21.22 -26.99
CA ASN A 554 -12.52 -21.00 -26.65
C ASN A 554 -12.71 -19.71 -25.85
N ALA A 555 -11.76 -19.36 -24.98
CA ALA A 555 -11.80 -18.12 -24.23
C ALA A 555 -11.71 -16.89 -25.15
N LEU A 556 -10.79 -16.91 -26.12
CA LEU A 556 -10.63 -15.81 -27.05
C LEU A 556 -11.83 -15.66 -27.98
N MET A 557 -12.39 -16.79 -28.45
CA MET A 557 -13.63 -16.79 -29.25
C MET A 557 -14.81 -16.08 -28.55
N LEU A 558 -14.90 -16.16 -27.22
CA LEU A 558 -15.93 -15.45 -26.44
C LEU A 558 -15.65 -13.94 -26.33
N MET A 559 -14.38 -13.54 -26.29
CA MET A 559 -13.98 -12.15 -26.04
C MET A 559 -13.94 -11.28 -27.30
N ILE A 560 -13.61 -11.88 -28.46
CA ILE A 560 -13.43 -11.15 -29.73
C ILE A 560 -14.65 -10.31 -30.14
N PRO A 561 -15.90 -10.80 -30.06
CA PRO A 561 -17.08 -10.00 -30.38
C PRO A 561 -17.18 -8.70 -29.56
N SER A 562 -16.77 -8.74 -28.28
CA SER A 562 -16.72 -7.55 -27.42
C SER A 562 -15.56 -6.63 -27.78
N LEU A 563 -14.37 -7.18 -28.05
CA LEU A 563 -13.20 -6.40 -28.50
C LEU A 563 -13.48 -5.65 -29.81
N MET A 564 -14.23 -6.25 -30.73
CA MET A 564 -14.63 -5.60 -31.99
C MET A 564 -15.46 -4.33 -31.75
N LYS A 565 -16.24 -4.29 -30.67
CA LYS A 565 -17.04 -3.13 -30.26
C LYS A 565 -16.24 -2.11 -29.48
N ASN A 566 -15.24 -2.54 -28.71
CA ASN A 566 -14.37 -1.66 -27.95
C ASN A 566 -13.61 -0.69 -28.88
N LYS A 567 -13.38 0.54 -28.39
CA LYS A 567 -12.75 1.64 -29.14
C LYS A 567 -11.66 2.35 -28.35
N THR A 568 -11.16 1.74 -27.27
CA THR A 568 -10.21 2.39 -26.34
C THR A 568 -8.98 1.54 -26.09
N LEU A 569 -9.11 0.21 -26.15
CA LEU A 569 -8.02 -0.71 -25.91
C LEU A 569 -6.98 -0.57 -27.02
N THR A 570 -5.76 -0.21 -26.63
CA THR A 570 -4.60 -0.01 -27.51
C THR A 570 -3.54 -1.08 -27.30
N THR A 571 -3.51 -1.72 -26.12
CA THR A 571 -2.61 -2.81 -25.77
C THR A 571 -3.39 -4.02 -25.27
N LEU A 572 -3.10 -5.17 -25.87
CA LEU A 572 -3.63 -6.47 -25.45
C LEU A 572 -2.48 -7.46 -25.36
N ASP A 573 -2.27 -8.00 -24.17
CA ASP A 573 -1.31 -9.07 -23.92
C ASP A 573 -2.02 -10.40 -23.61
N LEU A 574 -1.75 -11.38 -24.47
CA LEU A 574 -2.27 -12.74 -24.42
C LEU A 574 -1.12 -13.77 -24.38
N THR A 575 0.07 -13.38 -23.94
CA THR A 575 1.25 -14.25 -23.85
C THR A 575 0.96 -15.50 -23.02
N MET A 576 1.50 -16.67 -23.39
CA MET A 576 1.33 -17.93 -22.62
C MET A 576 -0.14 -18.31 -22.30
N ASN A 577 -1.03 -18.24 -23.29
CA ASN A 577 -2.44 -18.62 -23.10
C ASN A 577 -2.87 -19.87 -23.86
N ASN A 578 -1.90 -20.65 -24.37
CA ASN A 578 -2.16 -21.86 -25.15
C ASN A 578 -3.10 -21.59 -26.35
N LEU A 579 -2.85 -20.47 -27.03
CA LEU A 579 -3.60 -20.05 -28.22
C LEU A 579 -3.02 -20.73 -29.47
N THR A 580 -3.89 -21.19 -30.36
CA THR A 580 -3.51 -21.85 -31.62
C THR A 580 -3.83 -20.99 -32.84
N ASP A 581 -3.69 -21.56 -34.05
CA ASP A 581 -4.10 -20.96 -35.31
C ASP A 581 -5.58 -20.54 -35.33
N LYS A 582 -6.45 -21.20 -34.56
CA LYS A 582 -7.86 -20.82 -34.39
C LYS A 582 -8.02 -19.46 -33.75
N SER A 583 -7.30 -19.21 -32.66
CA SER A 583 -7.26 -17.89 -32.01
C SER A 583 -6.65 -16.83 -32.91
N ALA A 584 -5.57 -17.18 -33.61
CA ALA A 584 -4.92 -16.27 -34.56
C ALA A 584 -5.87 -15.83 -35.68
N LYS A 585 -6.73 -16.75 -36.17
CA LYS A 585 -7.77 -16.43 -37.16
C LYS A 585 -8.77 -15.40 -36.64
N GLU A 586 -9.23 -15.52 -35.39
CA GLU A 586 -10.17 -14.57 -34.80
C GLU A 586 -9.52 -13.20 -34.51
N LEU A 587 -8.26 -13.20 -34.05
CA LEU A 587 -7.46 -11.97 -33.92
C LEU A 587 -7.25 -11.30 -35.28
N ALA A 588 -7.01 -12.07 -36.34
CA ALA A 588 -6.93 -11.53 -37.70
C ALA A 588 -8.24 -10.87 -38.14
N CYS A 589 -9.41 -11.42 -37.77
CA CYS A 589 -10.70 -10.78 -38.00
C CYS A 589 -10.81 -9.43 -37.26
N LEU A 590 -10.37 -9.35 -36.01
CA LEU A 590 -10.31 -8.10 -35.24
C LEU A 590 -9.38 -7.07 -35.90
N LEU A 591 -8.18 -7.48 -36.30
CA LEU A 591 -7.16 -6.61 -36.91
C LEU A 591 -7.57 -6.09 -38.31
N LYS A 592 -8.41 -6.83 -39.04
CA LYS A 592 -8.96 -6.39 -40.34
C LYS A 592 -9.98 -5.25 -40.19
N GLN A 593 -10.52 -5.01 -39.00
CA GLN A 593 -11.48 -3.94 -38.80
C GLN A 593 -10.83 -2.56 -38.97
N THR A 594 -11.48 -1.69 -39.75
CA THR A 594 -10.99 -0.32 -39.98
C THR A 594 -11.05 0.58 -38.75
N LYS A 595 -11.86 0.20 -37.75
CA LYS A 595 -12.09 0.95 -36.50
C LYS A 595 -11.48 0.26 -35.27
N THR A 596 -10.53 -0.66 -35.46
CA THR A 596 -9.78 -1.19 -34.31
C THR A 596 -8.88 -0.08 -33.74
N THR A 597 -8.68 -0.06 -32.42
CA THR A 597 -7.75 0.87 -31.74
C THR A 597 -6.46 0.20 -31.31
N LEU A 598 -6.32 -1.10 -31.58
CA LEU A 598 -5.19 -1.87 -31.14
C LEU A 598 -3.91 -1.42 -31.86
N THR A 599 -2.93 -1.01 -31.06
CA THR A 599 -1.61 -0.56 -31.49
C THR A 599 -0.50 -1.52 -31.06
N ASN A 600 -0.72 -2.27 -29.98
CA ASN A 600 0.23 -3.23 -29.43
C ASN A 600 -0.48 -4.56 -29.18
N LEU A 601 -0.03 -5.61 -29.86
CA LEU A 601 -0.54 -6.97 -29.71
C LEU A 601 0.63 -7.88 -29.32
N ILE A 602 0.49 -8.50 -28.16
CA ILE A 602 1.46 -9.43 -27.60
C ILE A 602 0.79 -10.80 -27.51
N ILE A 603 1.24 -11.74 -28.34
CA ILE A 603 0.70 -13.11 -28.45
C ILE A 603 1.82 -14.14 -28.37
N SER A 604 2.92 -13.77 -27.71
CA SER A 604 4.13 -14.58 -27.58
C SER A 604 3.89 -15.84 -26.75
N HIS A 605 4.74 -16.86 -26.90
CA HIS A 605 4.66 -18.13 -26.20
C HIS A 605 3.29 -18.81 -26.33
N ASN A 606 2.76 -18.82 -27.55
CA ASN A 606 1.53 -19.51 -27.91
C ASN A 606 1.79 -20.36 -29.16
N PRO A 607 1.33 -21.63 -29.22
CA PRO A 607 1.57 -22.52 -30.36
C PRO A 607 0.70 -22.15 -31.58
N LEU A 608 0.95 -20.98 -32.17
CA LEU A 608 0.18 -20.46 -33.30
C LEU A 608 0.50 -21.20 -34.61
N GLY A 609 1.77 -21.58 -34.78
CA GLY A 609 2.28 -22.20 -35.99
C GLY A 609 2.24 -21.29 -37.22
N ASP A 610 2.72 -21.83 -38.35
CA ASP A 610 2.77 -21.11 -39.63
C ASP A 610 1.39 -20.65 -40.10
N MET A 611 0.35 -21.48 -39.88
CA MET A 611 -1.03 -21.15 -40.21
C MET A 611 -1.54 -19.95 -39.41
N GLY A 612 -1.27 -19.92 -38.10
CA GLY A 612 -1.67 -18.80 -37.26
C GLY A 612 -1.00 -17.50 -37.69
N ILE A 613 0.31 -17.54 -37.96
CA ILE A 613 1.04 -16.38 -38.48
C ILE A 613 0.54 -15.96 -39.85
N SER A 614 0.20 -16.89 -40.75
CA SER A 614 -0.41 -16.54 -42.05
C SER A 614 -1.69 -15.72 -41.89
N PHE A 615 -2.57 -16.09 -40.94
CA PHE A 615 -3.77 -15.31 -40.67
C PHE A 615 -3.46 -13.90 -40.18
N ILE A 616 -2.55 -13.75 -39.21
CA ILE A 616 -2.14 -12.45 -38.68
C ILE A 616 -1.49 -11.59 -39.78
N SER A 617 -0.52 -12.15 -40.52
CA SER A 617 0.15 -11.49 -41.64
C SER A 617 -0.85 -11.00 -42.69
N SER A 618 -1.84 -11.82 -43.05
CA SER A 618 -2.90 -11.42 -44.00
C SER A 618 -3.72 -10.23 -43.53
N ALA A 619 -3.95 -10.11 -42.22
CA ALA A 619 -4.67 -8.98 -41.64
C ALA A 619 -3.83 -7.70 -41.64
N LEU A 620 -2.52 -7.83 -41.40
CA LEU A 620 -1.62 -6.70 -41.26
C LEU A 620 -1.29 -5.98 -42.57
N ILE A 621 -1.44 -6.64 -43.73
CA ILE A 621 -1.25 -6.00 -45.04
C ILE A 621 -2.07 -4.70 -45.17
N ASN A 622 -3.33 -4.72 -44.71
CA ASN A 622 -4.24 -3.57 -44.79
C ASN A 622 -4.50 -2.88 -43.44
N ASN A 623 -3.94 -3.40 -42.34
CA ASN A 623 -4.14 -2.82 -41.02
C ASN A 623 -3.41 -1.47 -40.91
N LYS A 624 -4.11 -0.47 -40.35
CA LYS A 624 -3.62 0.91 -40.26
C LYS A 624 -3.27 1.37 -38.84
N THR A 625 -3.31 0.46 -37.87
CA THR A 625 -3.34 0.83 -36.45
C THR A 625 -2.25 0.14 -35.63
N LEU A 626 -1.91 -1.12 -35.97
CA LEU A 626 -0.94 -1.90 -35.23
C LEU A 626 0.47 -1.38 -35.48
N ILE A 627 1.13 -1.00 -34.39
CA ILE A 627 2.48 -0.43 -34.36
C ILE A 627 3.47 -1.48 -33.87
N LYS A 628 3.06 -2.32 -32.91
CA LYS A 628 3.91 -3.33 -32.27
C LYS A 628 3.23 -4.69 -32.29
N LEU A 629 3.98 -5.68 -32.81
CA LEU A 629 3.61 -7.09 -32.79
C LEU A 629 4.72 -7.88 -32.09
N MET A 630 4.34 -8.64 -31.08
CA MET A 630 5.23 -9.57 -30.40
C MET A 630 4.75 -11.01 -30.57
N VAL A 631 5.53 -11.78 -31.33
CA VAL A 631 5.31 -13.19 -31.67
C VAL A 631 6.56 -13.99 -31.35
N GLU A 632 7.05 -13.85 -30.12
CA GLU A 632 8.18 -14.62 -29.60
C GLU A 632 7.74 -16.05 -29.29
N SER A 633 8.54 -17.07 -29.65
CA SER A 633 8.25 -18.49 -29.36
C SER A 633 6.82 -18.92 -29.76
N VAL A 634 6.47 -18.76 -31.03
CA VAL A 634 5.12 -19.07 -31.56
C VAL A 634 5.06 -20.31 -32.46
N ASP A 635 6.09 -21.15 -32.40
CA ASP A 635 6.24 -22.40 -33.16
C ASP A 635 6.20 -22.23 -34.68
N ILE A 636 6.84 -21.18 -35.20
CA ILE A 636 6.92 -20.92 -36.65
C ILE A 636 8.14 -21.57 -37.28
N THR A 637 7.97 -22.00 -38.54
CA THR A 637 9.02 -22.48 -39.42
C THR A 637 9.34 -21.42 -40.49
N ILE A 638 10.16 -21.79 -41.47
CA ILE A 638 10.47 -20.97 -42.64
C ILE A 638 9.22 -20.50 -43.40
N GLU A 639 8.13 -21.29 -43.41
CA GLU A 639 6.88 -20.87 -44.06
C GLU A 639 6.23 -19.71 -43.31
N GLY A 640 6.14 -19.76 -41.98
CA GLY A 640 5.66 -18.64 -41.17
C GLY A 640 6.51 -17.38 -41.36
N VAL A 641 7.84 -17.52 -41.45
CA VAL A 641 8.74 -16.39 -41.74
C VAL A 641 8.50 -15.82 -43.13
N ARG A 642 8.25 -16.66 -44.15
CA ARG A 642 7.88 -16.20 -45.50
C ARG A 642 6.62 -15.33 -45.47
N GLN A 643 5.60 -15.76 -44.74
CA GLN A 643 4.35 -15.00 -44.60
C GLN A 643 4.58 -13.64 -43.91
N LEU A 644 5.48 -13.56 -42.94
CA LEU A 644 5.87 -12.29 -42.30
C LEU A 644 6.64 -11.39 -43.27
N ALA A 645 7.59 -11.94 -44.03
CA ALA A 645 8.35 -11.20 -45.04
C ALA A 645 7.43 -10.60 -46.12
N ASP A 646 6.49 -11.39 -46.65
CA ASP A 646 5.50 -10.93 -47.64
C ASP A 646 4.62 -9.81 -47.08
N MET A 647 4.23 -9.92 -45.81
CA MET A 647 3.49 -8.86 -45.13
C MET A 647 4.31 -7.58 -44.98
N LEU A 648 5.60 -7.68 -44.63
CA LEU A 648 6.50 -6.53 -44.50
C LEU A 648 6.68 -5.76 -45.80
N CYS A 649 6.65 -6.42 -46.97
CA CYS A 649 6.67 -5.76 -48.28
C CYS A 649 5.54 -4.73 -48.47
N SER A 650 4.36 -5.02 -47.90
CA SER A 650 3.14 -4.26 -48.15
C SER A 650 2.69 -3.39 -46.97
N ASN A 651 2.99 -3.80 -45.74
CA ASN A 651 2.58 -3.11 -44.54
C ASN A 651 3.26 -1.73 -44.42
N LYS A 652 2.49 -0.73 -43.94
CA LYS A 652 2.91 0.66 -43.83
C LYS A 652 2.69 1.25 -42.43
N THR A 653 2.59 0.40 -41.42
CA THR A 653 2.17 0.83 -40.07
C THR A 653 3.01 0.22 -38.97
N LEU A 654 3.40 -1.05 -39.11
CA LEU A 654 4.19 -1.76 -38.13
C LEU A 654 5.58 -1.11 -38.01
N ARG A 655 5.99 -0.88 -36.76
CA ARG A 655 7.27 -0.27 -36.38
C ARG A 655 8.12 -1.18 -35.53
N TYR A 656 7.49 -2.08 -34.77
CA TYR A 656 8.15 -3.01 -33.86
C TYR A 656 7.70 -4.43 -34.19
N LEU A 657 8.66 -5.30 -34.50
CA LEU A 657 8.44 -6.71 -34.71
C LEU A 657 9.40 -7.51 -33.82
N VAL A 658 8.84 -8.33 -32.93
CA VAL A 658 9.61 -9.20 -32.03
C VAL A 658 9.39 -10.64 -32.44
N LEU A 659 10.47 -11.30 -32.87
CA LEU A 659 10.50 -12.67 -33.37
C LEU A 659 11.40 -13.59 -32.53
N ASN A 660 11.79 -13.16 -31.33
CA ASN A 660 12.69 -13.89 -30.45
C ASN A 660 12.26 -15.36 -30.26
N ASN A 661 13.21 -16.23 -29.95
CA ASN A 661 12.95 -17.63 -29.60
C ASN A 661 12.12 -18.41 -30.65
N ASN A 662 12.20 -18.03 -31.92
CA ASN A 662 11.69 -18.82 -33.04
C ASN A 662 12.85 -19.41 -33.85
N GLU A 663 12.63 -20.54 -34.53
CA GLU A 663 13.63 -21.18 -35.37
C GLU A 663 13.84 -20.41 -36.69
N ILE A 664 14.57 -19.31 -36.63
CA ILE A 664 14.85 -18.43 -37.78
C ILE A 664 16.31 -18.65 -38.22
N ASP A 665 16.53 -19.71 -39.00
CA ASP A 665 17.85 -20.04 -39.53
C ASP A 665 18.35 -19.06 -40.61
N ASP A 666 19.55 -19.31 -41.14
CA ASP A 666 20.15 -18.46 -42.18
C ASP A 666 19.29 -18.35 -43.46
N ASN A 667 18.45 -19.36 -43.76
CA ASN A 667 17.54 -19.32 -44.91
C ASN A 667 16.35 -18.39 -44.64
N CYS A 668 15.81 -18.43 -43.42
CA CYS A 668 14.76 -17.53 -42.96
C CYS A 668 15.21 -16.07 -43.01
N MET A 669 16.50 -15.80 -42.72
CA MET A 669 17.05 -14.45 -42.84
C MET A 669 17.02 -13.90 -44.26
N ASN A 670 17.27 -14.71 -45.29
CA ASN A 670 17.15 -14.25 -46.68
C ASN A 670 15.73 -13.74 -46.98
N LEU A 671 14.70 -14.46 -46.51
CA LEU A 671 13.31 -14.04 -46.69
C LEU A 671 13.03 -12.71 -45.98
N LEU A 672 13.53 -12.55 -44.75
CA LEU A 672 13.38 -11.28 -44.02
C LEU A 672 14.10 -10.12 -44.74
N VAL A 673 15.28 -10.34 -45.32
CA VAL A 673 15.99 -9.33 -46.14
C VAL A 673 15.11 -8.89 -47.30
N ASP A 674 14.55 -9.84 -48.06
CA ASP A 674 13.68 -9.57 -49.21
C ASP A 674 12.45 -8.74 -48.80
N GLY A 675 11.83 -9.10 -47.67
CA GLY A 675 10.70 -8.37 -47.10
C GLY A 675 11.05 -6.94 -46.67
N LEU A 676 12.19 -6.78 -46.01
CA LEU A 676 12.64 -5.51 -45.45
C LEU A 676 13.16 -4.53 -46.49
N GLN A 677 13.64 -5.02 -47.65
CA GLN A 677 14.12 -4.17 -48.75
C GLN A 677 13.03 -3.19 -49.23
N TYR A 678 11.78 -3.62 -49.23
CA TYR A 678 10.63 -2.81 -49.66
C TYR A 678 9.92 -2.11 -48.49
N ASN A 679 10.12 -2.58 -47.27
CA ASN A 679 9.49 -2.01 -46.09
C ASN A 679 10.03 -0.59 -45.79
N LYS A 680 9.12 0.32 -45.44
CA LYS A 680 9.45 1.74 -45.17
C LYS A 680 8.98 2.23 -43.82
N THR A 681 8.65 1.33 -42.89
CA THR A 681 8.03 1.71 -41.61
C THR A 681 8.58 0.98 -40.41
N LEU A 682 9.11 -0.24 -40.59
CA LEU A 682 9.71 -1.00 -39.50
C LEU A 682 10.95 -0.26 -39.00
N GLN A 683 11.01 -0.11 -37.67
CA GLN A 683 12.04 0.62 -36.96
C GLN A 683 12.85 -0.29 -36.04
N ASN A 684 12.21 -1.29 -35.45
CA ASN A 684 12.84 -2.16 -34.45
C ASN A 684 12.52 -3.61 -34.78
N LEU A 685 13.58 -4.41 -34.91
CA LEU A 685 13.52 -5.83 -35.18
C LEU A 685 14.28 -6.61 -34.11
N TYR A 686 13.62 -7.56 -33.48
CA TYR A 686 14.23 -8.39 -32.44
C TYR A 686 14.25 -9.84 -32.90
N LEU A 687 15.46 -10.41 -32.94
CA LEU A 687 15.79 -11.75 -33.44
C LEU A 687 16.68 -12.48 -32.42
N ASN A 688 16.34 -12.36 -31.14
CA ASN A 688 17.13 -12.98 -30.07
C ASN A 688 16.88 -14.48 -30.02
N ASN A 689 17.95 -15.25 -29.82
CA ASN A 689 17.91 -16.71 -29.72
C ASN A 689 17.14 -17.36 -30.89
N CYS A 690 17.54 -16.99 -32.10
CA CYS A 690 16.90 -17.37 -33.35
C CYS A 690 17.69 -18.43 -34.14
N ASN A 691 18.75 -19.01 -33.57
CA ASN A 691 19.66 -19.97 -34.23
C ASN A 691 20.45 -19.38 -35.43
N LEU A 692 20.68 -18.07 -35.42
CA LEU A 692 21.47 -17.37 -36.45
C LEU A 692 22.97 -17.70 -36.35
N LYS A 693 23.62 -17.93 -37.49
CA LYS A 693 25.04 -18.29 -37.60
C LYS A 693 25.79 -17.30 -38.50
N ASP A 694 27.12 -17.38 -38.53
CA ASP A 694 27.96 -16.43 -39.29
C ASP A 694 27.59 -16.27 -40.78
N LYS A 695 26.91 -17.26 -41.38
CA LYS A 695 26.40 -17.16 -42.76
C LYS A 695 25.39 -16.01 -42.95
N CYS A 696 24.69 -15.59 -41.89
CA CYS A 696 23.74 -14.48 -41.97
C CYS A 696 24.41 -13.10 -41.77
N VAL A 697 25.70 -13.02 -41.41
CA VAL A 697 26.40 -11.74 -41.18
C VAL A 697 26.31 -10.80 -42.39
N PRO A 698 26.59 -11.24 -43.64
CA PRO A 698 26.44 -10.36 -44.80
C PRO A 698 25.00 -9.86 -44.99
N LEU A 699 24.01 -10.73 -44.75
CA LEU A 699 22.59 -10.41 -44.89
C LEU A 699 22.14 -9.33 -43.89
N ILE A 700 22.62 -9.42 -42.64
CA ILE A 700 22.36 -8.41 -41.61
C ILE A 700 22.96 -7.06 -42.03
N ILE A 701 24.22 -7.06 -42.49
CA ILE A 701 24.89 -5.84 -42.96
C ILE A 701 24.14 -5.23 -44.16
N ASP A 702 23.63 -6.07 -45.07
CA ASP A 702 22.85 -5.63 -46.22
C ASP A 702 21.50 -5.01 -45.79
N ILE A 703 20.77 -5.61 -44.85
CA ILE A 703 19.56 -5.02 -44.26
C ILE A 703 19.86 -3.63 -43.71
N MET A 704 20.95 -3.47 -42.96
CA MET A 704 21.32 -2.20 -42.36
C MET A 704 21.62 -1.12 -43.40
N LYS A 705 22.26 -1.49 -44.52
CA LYS A 705 22.59 -0.55 -45.60
C LYS A 705 21.38 -0.18 -46.44
N GLN A 706 20.50 -1.14 -46.70
CA GLN A 706 19.35 -0.96 -47.60
C GLN A 706 18.16 -0.30 -46.90
N SER A 707 17.92 -0.63 -45.64
CA SER A 707 16.78 -0.07 -44.90
C SER A 707 17.03 1.39 -44.53
N LYS A 708 16.06 2.25 -44.83
CA LYS A 708 16.08 3.67 -44.46
C LYS A 708 15.34 3.97 -43.16
N THR A 709 14.62 3.00 -42.61
CA THR A 709 13.74 3.22 -41.46
C THR A 709 14.10 2.39 -40.25
N LEU A 710 14.87 1.33 -40.43
CA LEU A 710 15.32 0.49 -39.33
C LEU A 710 16.34 1.26 -38.47
N ILE A 711 16.03 1.39 -37.18
CA ILE A 711 16.80 2.15 -36.19
C ILE A 711 17.49 1.21 -35.22
N TYR A 712 16.92 0.02 -34.98
CA TYR A 712 17.42 -0.92 -33.98
C TYR A 712 17.23 -2.38 -34.43
N ILE A 713 18.28 -3.17 -34.29
CA ILE A 713 18.23 -4.64 -34.41
C ILE A 713 18.84 -5.28 -33.16
N GLU A 714 18.12 -6.24 -32.57
CA GLU A 714 18.62 -7.05 -31.46
C GLU A 714 18.89 -8.49 -31.89
N LEU A 715 20.09 -8.99 -31.59
CA LEU A 715 20.60 -10.28 -32.05
C LEU A 715 21.23 -11.12 -30.94
N VAL A 716 20.79 -10.92 -29.70
CA VAL A 716 21.35 -11.56 -28.49
C VAL A 716 21.10 -13.07 -28.48
N LYS A 717 22.04 -13.85 -27.93
CA LYS A 717 21.95 -15.31 -27.74
C LYS A 717 21.82 -16.09 -29.05
N ASN A 718 22.40 -15.59 -30.13
CA ASN A 718 22.55 -16.33 -31.38
C ASN A 718 23.89 -17.06 -31.45
N HIS A 719 24.05 -17.96 -32.42
CA HIS A 719 25.26 -18.77 -32.62
C HIS A 719 26.28 -18.08 -33.55
N LEU A 720 26.45 -16.76 -33.37
CA LEU A 720 27.46 -15.98 -34.07
C LEU A 720 28.82 -16.14 -33.38
N THR A 721 29.88 -16.34 -34.16
CA THR A 721 31.25 -16.32 -33.62
C THR A 721 31.63 -14.89 -33.21
N GLU A 722 32.66 -14.75 -32.38
CA GLU A 722 33.18 -13.42 -32.02
C GLU A 722 33.62 -12.61 -33.25
N GLN A 723 34.16 -13.29 -34.28
CA GLN A 723 34.49 -12.62 -35.54
C GLN A 723 33.24 -12.11 -36.27
N GLY A 724 32.18 -12.93 -36.33
CA GLY A 724 30.88 -12.53 -36.88
C GLY A 724 30.29 -11.31 -36.17
N LYS A 725 30.29 -11.34 -34.83
CA LYS A 725 29.83 -10.23 -33.98
C LYS A 725 30.65 -8.94 -34.20
N MET A 726 31.98 -9.04 -34.22
CA MET A 726 32.87 -7.89 -34.49
C MET A 726 32.58 -7.29 -35.87
N THR A 727 32.41 -8.14 -36.89
CA THR A 727 32.12 -7.68 -38.26
C THR A 727 30.80 -6.92 -38.34
N ILE A 728 29.74 -7.42 -37.67
CA ILE A 728 28.46 -6.71 -37.58
C ILE A 728 28.62 -5.38 -36.84
N ASN A 729 29.35 -5.38 -35.71
CA ASN A 729 29.53 -4.20 -34.88
C ASN A 729 30.32 -3.10 -35.61
N GLU A 730 31.36 -3.45 -36.35
CA GLU A 730 32.10 -2.50 -37.21
C GLU A 730 31.19 -1.89 -38.29
N ALA A 731 30.38 -2.73 -38.95
CA ALA A 731 29.40 -2.25 -39.92
C ALA A 731 28.34 -1.33 -39.27
N ALA A 732 27.94 -1.62 -38.04
CA ALA A 732 27.02 -0.80 -37.25
C ALA A 732 27.62 0.55 -36.88
N MET A 733 28.89 0.61 -36.48
CA MET A 733 29.58 1.89 -36.19
C MET A 733 29.67 2.80 -37.42
N LEU A 734 29.75 2.23 -38.62
CA LEU A 734 29.75 2.98 -39.87
C LEU A 734 28.34 3.37 -40.33
N ASN A 735 27.30 2.71 -39.79
CA ASN A 735 25.91 2.99 -40.12
C ASN A 735 25.34 4.07 -39.21
N LYS A 736 25.01 5.24 -39.77
CA LYS A 736 24.49 6.38 -39.00
C LYS A 736 23.01 6.27 -38.62
N THR A 737 22.28 5.30 -39.17
CA THR A 737 20.82 5.21 -39.05
C THR A 737 20.34 4.04 -38.21
N CYS A 738 21.08 2.93 -38.18
CA CYS A 738 20.69 1.70 -37.50
C CYS A 738 21.71 1.28 -36.46
N SER A 739 21.27 1.16 -35.21
CA SER A 739 22.03 0.60 -34.09
C SER A 739 21.77 -0.90 -33.95
N ILE A 740 22.78 -1.64 -33.51
CA ILE A 740 22.69 -3.08 -33.27
C ILE A 740 23.11 -3.39 -31.84
N TYR A 741 22.38 -4.29 -31.20
CA TYR A 741 22.73 -4.86 -29.91
C TYR A 741 23.03 -6.35 -30.04
N LEU A 742 24.22 -6.74 -29.56
CA LEU A 742 24.79 -8.08 -29.57
C LEU A 742 25.28 -8.42 -28.16
N ASP A 743 25.24 -9.70 -27.79
CA ASP A 743 25.87 -10.20 -26.58
C ASP A 743 27.36 -10.51 -26.83
N PHE A 744 28.23 -9.65 -26.33
CA PHE A 744 29.65 -9.95 -26.23
C PHE A 744 29.91 -10.74 -24.95
N THR A 745 30.23 -12.03 -25.11
CA THR A 745 30.87 -12.80 -24.05
C THR A 745 32.35 -12.43 -24.06
N PHE A 746 32.74 -11.43 -23.27
CA PHE A 746 34.15 -11.33 -22.88
C PHE A 746 34.42 -12.48 -21.91
N GLU A 747 34.66 -13.69 -22.43
CA GLU A 747 35.46 -14.65 -21.69
C GLU A 747 36.82 -13.99 -21.48
N ARG A 748 37.11 -13.61 -20.24
CA ARG A 748 38.48 -13.34 -19.83
C ARG A 748 39.26 -14.63 -20.02
N VAL A 749 39.85 -14.80 -21.20
CA VAL A 749 40.89 -15.79 -21.43
C VAL A 749 42.16 -15.24 -20.78
N HIS A 750 42.34 -15.69 -19.53
CA HIS A 750 43.48 -15.61 -18.61
C HIS A 750 44.14 -14.25 -18.30
#